data_AF-A0A847U4A1-F1
#
_entry.id   AF-A0A847U4A1-F1
#
_cell.length_a   1.000
_cell.length_b   1.000
_cell.length_c   1.000
_cell.angle_alpha   90.00
_cell.angle_beta   90.00
_cell.angle_gamma   90.00
#
_symmetry.space_group_name_H-M   'P 1'
#
loop_
_entity.id
_entity.type
_entity.pdbx_description
1 polymer ?
#
loop_
_entity_poly.entity_id
_entity_poly.type
_entity_poly.pdbx_seq_one_letter_code
_entity_poly.pdbx_strand_id
1 'polypeptide(L)'
;MVADIEDEPSEVEPLPNIDFNVRQGNSLIGQLDTGIESNEDGDSDLDSWEVKTRFEDVKEAIRKHKKAETSVEAQEWRKEAEDRIEKHRDKFDAVLQREFQDAGFDDITIDEIREWSPFHWPLEFADVFEKGGFDVFIGNPPWDMLYANRDDFFIRYDEQFRTYPSEKKDGVMEDILSKPEVAWEWEEYKKSMENQADFFTQGGVYKLQSPVVGGRTMPTKNELSALFLERVFRLSRDGVKVSLLLPGTIFGGVMGKDLRTHLLDHTDVENLIGFENKGIFDSIDDRYRFAVLTFEYGGRTSVLRGIFNQHNMDIVYRIEEEAVTIPREVLLSYSPEGRIFPSITSQTEASVLEKVVDQPSLGESVEGAWTVDMLTKEFVESTDKDRLQNTPEDADYPVYGGKNIHQFQHDNSLNGDLAGPEYWSKGLHDPPNSAQYRVREKKFNRGHLKRAIYEKFGGPETSKSQVKFVDKLLKEHRGHELEEEDVLLDCEEYRIGIRDVTNSTNERTIIATVLPKDVICLHTINTFKPFAIEPKEEHLSESPLRSPYVRRFTDEELFVATGLLNSIVFDFLMRTKVETHIIKRELLESQLPRLTDGDDWFHYIAERGARLNCYGEKFKEMRERLGGIEPATEDQERRELQAEIDSAAFHAYGLERRDVKFVLDDFHRVENPKLMDEEYFDLVLEKYDLLDQKGPLP
;
A
#
# COMPACT_ATOMS: atom_id res chain seq x y z
N MET A 1 -13.29 17.14 48.15
CA MET A 1 -12.32 18.25 48.05
C MET A 1 -13.01 19.37 47.28
N VAL A 2 -13.27 20.46 47.98
CA VAL A 2 -13.73 21.73 47.42
C VAL A 2 -12.45 22.49 47.10
N ALA A 3 -12.35 23.14 45.94
CA ALA A 3 -11.23 24.02 45.64
C ALA A 3 -11.12 25.06 46.76
N ASP A 4 -9.92 25.26 47.32
CA ASP A 4 -9.67 26.40 48.20
C ASP A 4 -9.71 27.64 47.32
N ILE A 5 -10.82 28.38 47.41
CA ILE A 5 -10.97 29.67 46.77
C ILE A 5 -10.35 30.68 47.73
N GLU A 6 -9.02 30.81 47.71
CA GLU A 6 -8.37 32.00 48.26
C GLU A 6 -8.41 33.09 47.18
N ASP A 7 -9.36 34.02 47.34
CA ASP A 7 -9.48 35.41 46.86
C ASP A 7 -9.04 35.87 45.44
N GLU A 8 -8.55 35.02 44.52
CA GLU A 8 -8.27 35.40 43.12
C GLU A 8 -8.86 34.41 42.09
N PRO A 9 -9.87 34.80 41.29
CA PRO A 9 -10.51 33.94 40.27
C PRO A 9 -9.57 33.47 39.13
N SER A 10 -8.36 34.03 39.05
CA SER A 10 -7.31 33.68 38.08
C SER A 10 -6.34 32.60 38.57
N GLU A 11 -6.36 32.26 39.87
CA GLU A 11 -5.50 31.23 40.48
C GLU A 11 -6.33 30.03 40.91
N VAL A 12 -7.10 29.44 39.98
CA VAL A 12 -7.68 28.13 40.25
C VAL A 12 -6.54 27.10 40.22
N GLU A 13 -5.99 26.78 41.40
CA GLU A 13 -5.05 25.67 41.51
C GLU A 13 -5.70 24.40 40.93
N PRO A 14 -5.02 23.67 40.03
CA PRO A 14 -5.57 22.46 39.45
C PRO A 14 -5.91 21.49 40.59
N LEU A 15 -7.06 20.83 40.47
CA LEU A 15 -7.50 19.84 41.47
C LEU A 15 -6.32 18.91 41.78
N PRO A 16 -5.84 18.81 43.04
CA PRO A 16 -4.58 18.12 43.36
C PRO A 16 -4.53 16.68 42.82
N ASN A 17 -5.68 16.02 42.77
CA ASN A 17 -5.84 14.68 42.20
C ASN A 17 -5.65 14.60 40.67
N ILE A 18 -5.96 15.65 39.91
CA ILE A 18 -5.77 15.67 38.45
C ILE A 18 -4.30 15.94 38.14
N ASP A 19 -3.72 16.95 38.77
CA ASP A 19 -2.33 17.34 38.58
C ASP A 19 -1.34 16.21 38.91
N PHE A 20 -1.59 15.46 39.99
CA PHE A 20 -0.77 14.29 40.33
C PHE A 20 -0.79 13.18 39.27
N ASN A 21 -1.85 13.05 38.48
CA ASN A 21 -1.94 12.04 37.43
C ASN A 21 -1.41 12.53 36.07
N VAL A 22 -1.02 13.80 35.97
CA VAL A 22 -0.30 14.30 34.80
C VAL A 22 1.14 13.82 34.91
N ARG A 23 1.56 13.01 33.93
CA ARG A 23 2.91 12.46 33.83
C ARG A 23 3.54 12.89 32.51
N GLN A 24 4.86 13.04 32.51
CA GLN A 24 5.62 13.45 31.34
C GLN A 24 6.77 12.45 31.10
N GLY A 25 7.03 12.17 29.83
CA GLY A 25 8.13 11.35 29.36
C GLY A 25 7.83 10.76 27.98
N ASN A 26 8.77 10.00 27.45
CA ASN A 26 8.64 9.31 26.18
C ASN A 26 7.87 7.99 26.38
N SER A 27 6.57 8.03 26.10
CA SER A 27 5.66 6.89 26.25
C SER A 27 5.99 5.67 25.36
N LEU A 28 6.83 5.86 24.34
CA LEU A 28 7.29 4.83 23.41
C LEU A 28 8.55 4.11 23.88
N ILE A 29 9.26 4.63 24.89
CA ILE A 29 10.48 4.03 25.42
C ILE A 29 10.28 3.82 26.92
N GLY A 30 10.43 2.58 27.39
CA GLY A 30 10.21 2.24 28.78
C GLY A 30 9.48 0.93 28.98
N GLN A 31 9.45 0.52 30.24
CA GLN A 31 8.93 -0.77 30.69
C GLN A 31 7.40 -0.79 30.71
N LEU A 32 6.82 -1.94 30.36
CA LEU A 32 5.36 -2.14 30.32
C LEU A 32 4.84 -3.14 31.34
N ASP A 33 5.68 -4.05 31.82
CA ASP A 33 5.25 -5.09 32.76
C ASP A 33 5.77 -4.80 34.17
N THR A 34 4.94 -5.18 35.14
CA THR A 34 5.29 -5.34 36.55
C THR A 34 6.14 -6.58 36.80
N GLY A 35 6.00 -7.64 35.98
CA GLY A 35 6.81 -8.85 36.01
C GLY A 35 8.06 -8.67 35.16
N ILE A 36 9.22 -8.75 35.78
CA ILE A 36 10.50 -8.75 35.07
C ILE A 36 10.85 -10.22 34.92
N GLU A 37 10.74 -10.76 33.71
CA GLU A 37 10.94 -12.20 33.47
C GLU A 37 12.33 -12.66 33.93
N SER A 38 12.35 -13.80 34.62
CA SER A 38 13.57 -14.50 34.97
C SER A 38 14.07 -15.29 33.76
N ASN A 39 15.27 -14.99 33.27
CA ASN A 39 15.91 -15.81 32.23
C ASN A 39 16.16 -17.26 32.72
N GLU A 40 16.19 -18.22 31.79
CA GLU A 40 16.42 -19.66 32.06
C GLU A 40 17.76 -19.97 32.76
N ASP A 41 18.68 -19.00 32.81
CA ASP A 41 19.97 -19.09 33.51
C ASP A 41 19.92 -18.70 35.01
N GLY A 42 18.74 -18.37 35.54
CA GLY A 42 18.55 -18.15 36.99
C GLY A 42 19.20 -16.89 37.56
N ASP A 43 19.66 -15.97 36.69
CA ASP A 43 20.06 -14.63 37.08
C ASP A 43 18.85 -13.68 36.90
N SER A 44 18.11 -13.49 37.99
CA SER A 44 17.04 -12.48 38.07
C SER A 44 17.58 -11.23 38.77
N ASP A 45 17.59 -10.08 38.10
CA ASP A 45 18.05 -8.84 38.75
C ASP A 45 17.02 -8.22 39.71
N LEU A 46 15.76 -8.66 39.65
CA LEU A 46 14.69 -8.10 40.47
C LEU A 46 13.78 -9.21 41.01
N ASP A 47 13.95 -9.54 42.30
CA ASP A 47 13.05 -10.45 43.00
C ASP A 47 11.63 -9.86 43.03
N SER A 48 10.62 -10.69 42.76
CA SER A 48 9.19 -10.35 42.82
C SER A 48 8.83 -9.63 44.13
N TRP A 49 9.48 -10.01 45.24
CA TRP A 49 9.29 -9.35 46.53
C TRP A 49 9.79 -7.89 46.53
N GLU A 50 10.92 -7.63 45.88
CA GLU A 50 11.50 -6.29 45.80
C GLU A 50 10.65 -5.37 44.93
N VAL A 51 10.17 -5.86 43.79
CA VAL A 51 9.23 -5.16 42.90
C VAL A 51 7.96 -4.77 43.67
N LYS A 52 7.37 -5.72 44.39
CA LYS A 52 6.17 -5.49 45.21
C LYS A 52 6.37 -4.43 46.29
N THR A 53 7.51 -4.48 46.97
CA THR A 53 7.86 -3.53 48.04
C THR A 53 7.99 -2.10 47.50
N ARG A 54 8.58 -1.91 46.31
CA ARG A 54 8.71 -0.59 45.68
C ARG A 54 7.37 0.00 45.30
N PHE A 55 6.51 -0.80 44.68
CA PHE A 55 5.15 -0.36 44.36
C PHE A 55 4.40 0.03 45.62
N GLU A 56 4.53 -0.73 46.70
CA GLU A 56 3.90 -0.42 47.99
C GLU A 56 4.39 0.90 48.59
N ASP A 57 5.69 1.19 48.52
CA ASP A 57 6.28 2.44 49.00
C ASP A 57 5.78 3.66 48.20
N VAL A 58 5.82 3.61 46.87
CA VAL A 58 5.28 4.67 46.00
C VAL A 58 3.78 4.85 46.25
N LYS A 59 3.02 3.75 46.30
CA LYS A 59 1.57 3.78 46.54
C LYS A 59 1.19 4.36 47.90
N GLU A 60 1.99 4.13 48.93
CA GLU A 60 1.73 4.71 50.24
C GLU A 60 1.75 6.25 50.16
N ALA A 61 2.76 6.81 49.50
CA ALA A 61 2.85 8.25 49.26
C ALA A 61 1.67 8.76 48.40
N ILE A 62 1.32 8.06 47.31
CA ILE A 62 0.16 8.40 46.46
C ILE A 62 -1.15 8.38 47.27
N ARG A 63 -1.36 7.37 48.12
CA ARG A 63 -2.57 7.27 48.95
C ARG A 63 -2.65 8.38 49.98
N LYS A 64 -1.51 8.78 50.56
CA LYS A 64 -1.45 9.88 51.52
C LYS A 64 -1.71 11.22 50.83
N HIS A 65 -1.16 11.45 49.64
CA HIS A 65 -1.50 12.58 48.79
C HIS A 65 -3.02 12.66 48.52
N LYS A 66 -3.63 11.56 48.04
CA LYS A 66 -5.08 11.51 47.74
C LYS A 66 -5.99 11.71 48.96
N LYS A 67 -5.47 11.47 50.17
CA LYS A 67 -6.21 11.59 51.45
C LYS A 67 -5.88 12.88 52.23
N ALA A 68 -4.92 13.68 51.76
CA ALA A 68 -4.53 14.91 52.42
C ALA A 68 -5.73 15.85 52.57
N GLU A 69 -5.85 16.49 53.74
CA GLU A 69 -6.96 17.41 54.03
C GLU A 69 -6.62 18.86 53.69
N THR A 70 -5.35 19.15 53.39
CA THR A 70 -4.84 20.49 53.05
C THR A 70 -3.98 20.46 51.78
N SER A 71 -3.91 21.58 51.06
CA SER A 71 -3.06 21.74 49.87
C SER A 71 -1.57 21.53 50.17
N VAL A 72 -1.10 22.03 51.31
CA VAL A 72 0.29 21.88 51.77
C VAL A 72 0.66 20.41 52.00
N GLU A 73 -0.17 19.67 52.74
CA GLU A 73 0.04 18.24 52.98
C GLU A 73 -0.02 17.43 51.66
N ALA A 74 -0.92 17.81 50.75
CA ALA A 74 -0.99 17.19 49.43
C ALA A 74 0.30 17.42 48.64
N GLN A 75 0.84 18.64 48.62
CA GLN A 75 2.11 18.95 47.93
C GLN A 75 3.30 18.20 48.55
N GLU A 76 3.38 18.08 49.88
CA GLU A 76 4.43 17.32 50.55
C GLU A 76 4.41 15.84 50.14
N TRP A 77 3.23 15.20 50.19
CA TRP A 77 3.10 13.79 49.77
C TRP A 77 3.27 13.58 48.27
N ARG A 78 2.96 14.59 47.43
CA ARG A 78 3.28 14.56 46.00
C ARG A 78 4.78 14.50 45.79
N LYS A 79 5.52 15.43 46.41
CA LYS A 79 6.97 15.47 46.31
C LYS A 79 7.60 14.18 46.81
N GLU A 80 7.11 13.65 47.93
CA GLU A 80 7.57 12.36 48.47
C GLU A 80 7.29 11.20 47.49
N ALA A 81 6.16 11.20 46.78
CA ALA A 81 5.87 10.19 45.77
C ALA A 81 6.80 10.30 44.56
N GLU A 82 7.06 11.53 44.09
CA GLU A 82 7.99 11.82 42.99
C GLU A 82 9.43 11.41 43.35
N ASP A 83 9.89 11.74 44.56
CA ASP A 83 11.21 11.34 45.07
C ASP A 83 11.36 9.81 45.14
N ARG A 84 10.29 9.09 45.51
CA ARG A 84 10.27 7.61 45.53
C ARG A 84 10.27 7.01 44.12
N ILE A 85 9.53 7.60 43.19
CA ILE A 85 9.53 7.20 41.78
C ILE A 85 10.94 7.34 41.22
N GLU A 86 11.57 8.50 41.39
CA GLU A 86 12.91 8.78 40.89
C GLU A 86 13.95 7.82 41.49
N LYS A 87 13.87 7.57 42.81
CA LYS A 87 14.74 6.60 43.48
C LYS A 87 14.62 5.17 42.92
N HIS A 88 13.46 4.80 42.38
CA HIS A 88 13.25 3.46 41.82
C HIS A 88 13.52 3.39 40.31
N ARG A 89 13.62 4.53 39.63
CA ARG A 89 13.85 4.65 38.19
C ARG A 89 15.17 4.02 37.75
N ASP A 90 16.27 4.20 38.50
CA ASP A 90 17.60 3.60 38.23
C ASP A 90 17.54 2.12 37.83
N LYS A 91 16.66 1.35 38.48
CA LYS A 91 16.56 -0.09 38.27
C LYS A 91 15.71 -0.45 37.07
N PHE A 92 14.70 0.35 36.77
CA PHE A 92 13.94 0.22 35.52
C PHE A 92 14.79 0.63 34.32
N ASP A 93 15.63 1.64 34.47
CA ASP A 93 16.61 2.05 33.45
C ASP A 93 17.63 0.94 33.19
N ALA A 94 18.11 0.23 34.23
CA ALA A 94 19.03 -0.89 34.07
C ALA A 94 18.41 -2.07 33.28
N VAL A 95 17.13 -2.36 33.50
CA VAL A 95 16.40 -3.37 32.73
C VAL A 95 16.21 -2.91 31.28
N LEU A 96 15.79 -1.66 31.10
CA LEU A 96 15.65 -1.07 29.77
C LEU A 96 16.99 -1.10 29.02
N GLN A 97 18.11 -0.79 29.68
CA GLN A 97 19.46 -0.86 29.09
C GLN A 97 19.76 -2.25 28.55
N ARG A 98 19.41 -3.32 29.27
CA ARG A 98 19.60 -4.70 28.78
C ARG A 98 18.75 -4.99 27.56
N GLU A 99 17.50 -4.53 27.51
CA GLU A 99 16.67 -4.67 26.30
C GLU A 99 17.32 -3.98 25.09
N PHE A 100 17.94 -2.81 25.29
CA PHE A 100 18.71 -2.16 24.24
C PHE A 100 19.97 -2.97 23.84
N GLN A 101 20.69 -3.53 24.81
CA GLN A 101 21.86 -4.36 24.52
C GLN A 101 21.48 -5.63 23.75
N ASP A 102 20.42 -6.32 24.17
CA ASP A 102 19.86 -7.49 23.48
C ASP A 102 19.37 -7.16 22.06
N ALA A 103 18.97 -5.91 21.83
CA ALA A 103 18.62 -5.33 20.54
C ALA A 103 19.82 -4.98 19.65
N GLY A 104 21.06 -5.20 20.12
CA GLY A 104 22.29 -4.91 19.38
C GLY A 104 22.91 -3.54 19.67
N PHE A 105 22.42 -2.81 20.67
CA PHE A 105 23.01 -1.56 21.16
C PHE A 105 23.98 -1.82 22.31
N ASP A 106 25.05 -2.59 22.07
CA ASP A 106 25.97 -3.08 23.11
C ASP A 106 26.58 -1.96 23.98
N ASP A 107 26.83 -0.79 23.37
CA ASP A 107 27.55 0.33 23.99
C ASP A 107 26.64 1.37 24.65
N ILE A 108 25.31 1.21 24.63
CA ILE A 108 24.40 2.23 25.18
C ILE A 108 24.50 2.32 26.71
N THR A 109 24.55 3.55 27.22
CA THR A 109 24.63 3.85 28.66
C THR A 109 23.26 4.25 29.23
N ILE A 110 23.11 4.10 30.56
CA ILE A 110 21.90 4.58 31.27
C ILE A 110 21.72 6.09 31.10
N ASP A 111 22.81 6.86 31.10
CA ASP A 111 22.74 8.31 30.92
C ASP A 111 22.19 8.68 29.53
N GLU A 112 22.66 8.01 28.47
CA GLU A 112 22.11 8.19 27.11
C GLU A 112 20.63 7.79 27.03
N ILE A 113 20.22 6.71 27.69
CA ILE A 113 18.81 6.30 27.75
C ILE A 113 17.97 7.38 28.44
N ARG A 114 18.48 7.95 29.54
CA ARG A 114 17.79 9.00 30.31
C ARG A 114 17.61 10.29 29.52
N GLU A 115 18.51 10.61 28.60
CA GLU A 115 18.33 11.76 27.69
C GLU A 115 17.04 11.63 26.86
N TRP A 116 16.58 10.41 26.58
CA TRP A 116 15.33 10.16 25.87
C TRP A 116 14.10 10.15 26.79
N SER A 117 14.27 10.45 28.08
CA SER A 117 13.20 10.57 29.08
C SER A 117 12.26 9.35 29.11
N PRO A 118 12.77 8.12 29.34
CA PRO A 118 11.97 6.90 29.27
C PRO A 118 10.78 6.96 30.23
N PHE A 119 9.65 6.40 29.81
CA PHE A 119 8.42 6.35 30.57
C PHE A 119 8.13 4.90 31.02
N HIS A 120 8.49 4.58 32.26
CA HIS A 120 8.22 3.26 32.84
C HIS A 120 6.79 3.19 33.37
N TRP A 121 5.86 2.75 32.53
CA TRP A 121 4.42 2.76 32.81
C TRP A 121 4.02 2.17 34.17
N PRO A 122 4.54 1.00 34.59
CA PRO A 122 4.24 0.46 35.90
C PRO A 122 4.65 1.39 37.04
N LEU A 123 5.81 2.04 36.92
CA LEU A 123 6.35 2.91 37.95
C LEU A 123 5.55 4.23 38.04
N GLU A 124 5.29 4.85 36.89
CA GLU A 124 4.57 6.13 36.79
C GLU A 124 3.10 6.03 37.24
N PHE A 125 2.49 4.86 37.03
CA PHE A 125 1.11 4.53 37.38
C PHE A 125 0.99 3.28 38.26
N ALA A 126 1.81 3.23 39.33
CA ALA A 126 1.89 2.11 40.26
C ALA A 126 0.54 1.60 40.81
N ASP A 127 -0.40 2.50 41.13
CA ASP A 127 -1.71 2.14 41.67
C ASP A 127 -2.69 1.58 40.62
N VAL A 128 -2.44 1.87 39.33
CA VAL A 128 -3.19 1.33 38.18
C VAL A 128 -2.64 -0.06 37.81
N PHE A 129 -1.31 -0.18 37.68
CA PHE A 129 -0.69 -1.45 37.28
C PHE A 129 -0.80 -2.55 38.34
N GLU A 130 -0.92 -2.22 39.64
CA GLU A 130 -1.28 -3.21 40.67
C GLU A 130 -2.65 -3.86 40.39
N LYS A 131 -3.59 -3.11 39.80
CA LYS A 131 -4.93 -3.60 39.42
C LYS A 131 -4.94 -4.23 38.02
N GLY A 132 -3.76 -4.44 37.45
CA GLY A 132 -3.53 -5.06 36.15
C GLY A 132 -3.65 -4.12 34.96
N GLY A 133 -3.46 -2.82 35.15
CA GLY A 133 -3.37 -1.84 34.06
C GLY A 133 -4.64 -1.00 33.87
N PHE A 134 -4.70 -0.29 32.74
CA PHE A 134 -5.80 0.60 32.39
C PHE A 134 -7.00 -0.19 31.87
N ASP A 135 -8.21 0.31 32.14
CA ASP A 135 -9.45 -0.23 31.56
C ASP A 135 -9.85 0.50 30.26
N VAL A 136 -9.39 1.74 30.09
CA VAL A 136 -9.70 2.61 28.95
C VAL A 136 -8.47 3.41 28.52
N PHE A 137 -8.19 3.45 27.22
CA PHE A 137 -7.24 4.39 26.60
C PHE A 137 -7.99 5.36 25.69
N ILE A 138 -7.77 6.67 25.88
CA ILE A 138 -8.25 7.71 24.97
C ILE A 138 -7.06 8.62 24.67
N GLY A 139 -6.79 8.91 23.41
CA GLY A 139 -5.63 9.72 23.06
C GLY A 139 -5.59 10.26 21.64
N ASN A 140 -4.77 11.30 21.48
CA ASN A 140 -4.32 11.81 20.19
C ASN A 140 -2.79 11.63 20.13
N PRO A 141 -2.30 10.48 19.66
CA PRO A 141 -0.86 10.24 19.53
C PRO A 141 -0.21 11.27 18.59
N PRO A 142 1.10 11.51 18.70
CA PRO A 142 1.81 12.44 17.81
C PRO A 142 1.80 11.95 16.35
N TRP A 143 1.65 12.88 15.39
CA TRP A 143 1.56 12.57 13.94
C TRP A 143 2.88 12.78 13.20
N ASP A 144 3.96 13.00 13.94
CA ASP A 144 5.29 13.23 13.37
C ASP A 144 6.01 11.93 13.03
N MET A 145 7.05 12.10 12.22
CA MET A 145 7.96 11.04 11.83
C MET A 145 9.28 11.20 12.59
N LEU A 146 9.83 10.10 13.10
CA LEU A 146 11.13 10.12 13.76
C LEU A 146 12.26 10.16 12.72
N TYR A 147 12.77 11.35 12.44
CA TYR A 147 13.97 11.59 11.65
C TYR A 147 14.68 12.86 12.13
N ALA A 148 15.98 12.98 11.85
CA ALA A 148 16.72 14.19 12.18
C ALA A 148 16.20 15.38 11.36
N ASN A 149 15.36 16.20 11.99
CA ASN A 149 14.72 17.32 11.32
C ASN A 149 15.56 18.59 11.52
N ARG A 150 16.09 19.11 10.41
CA ARG A 150 16.82 20.39 10.41
C ARG A 150 15.96 21.54 10.96
N ASP A 151 14.65 21.54 10.68
CA ASP A 151 13.75 22.61 11.10
C ASP A 151 13.56 22.64 12.62
N ASP A 152 13.67 21.49 13.28
CA ASP A 152 13.56 21.37 14.74
C ASP A 152 14.89 21.67 15.44
N PHE A 153 16.01 21.27 14.83
CA PHE A 153 17.32 21.52 15.40
C PHE A 153 17.73 23.00 15.30
N PHE A 154 17.62 23.60 14.11
CA PHE A 154 18.19 24.92 13.83
C PHE A 154 17.36 26.09 14.34
N ILE A 155 16.09 25.90 14.71
CA ILE A 155 15.24 26.96 15.28
C ILE A 155 15.82 27.56 16.57
N ARG A 156 16.63 26.78 17.29
CA ARG A 156 17.33 27.20 18.52
C ARG A 156 18.45 28.22 18.27
N TYR A 157 18.96 28.29 17.03
CA TYR A 157 20.01 29.22 16.63
C TYR A 157 19.49 30.31 15.67
N ASP A 158 18.40 30.05 14.94
CA ASP A 158 17.66 31.02 14.13
C ASP A 158 16.14 30.75 14.23
N GLU A 159 15.42 31.59 14.97
CA GLU A 159 13.96 31.47 15.17
C GLU A 159 13.15 31.50 13.85
N GLN A 160 13.69 32.09 12.79
CA GLN A 160 13.04 32.17 11.48
C GLN A 160 13.32 30.95 10.59
N PHE A 161 14.18 30.03 11.01
CA PHE A 161 14.68 28.93 10.19
C PHE A 161 13.58 28.15 9.47
N ARG A 162 12.50 27.81 10.19
CA ARG A 162 11.33 27.08 9.64
C ARG A 162 10.70 27.76 8.43
N THR A 163 10.69 29.10 8.41
CA THR A 163 10.02 29.91 7.39
C THR A 163 10.82 30.08 6.10
N TYR A 164 12.11 29.73 6.10
CA TYR A 164 12.94 29.90 4.91
C TYR A 164 12.58 28.89 3.80
N PRO A 165 12.65 29.30 2.52
CA PRO A 165 12.64 28.35 1.40
C PRO A 165 13.82 27.38 1.49
N SER A 166 13.63 26.14 0.99
CA SER A 166 14.64 25.08 1.06
C SER A 166 16.03 25.50 0.54
N GLU A 167 16.08 26.25 -0.56
CA GLU A 167 17.34 26.75 -1.17
C GLU A 167 18.12 27.69 -0.24
N LYS A 168 17.42 28.45 0.62
CA LYS A 168 18.04 29.37 1.58
C LYS A 168 18.46 28.64 2.86
N LYS A 169 17.72 27.60 3.26
CA LYS A 169 18.04 26.80 4.47
C LYS A 169 19.45 26.24 4.41
N ASP A 170 19.90 25.77 3.25
CA ASP A 170 21.22 25.17 3.10
C ASP A 170 22.36 26.15 3.41
N GLY A 171 22.27 27.40 2.94
CA GLY A 171 23.26 28.45 3.25
C GLY A 171 23.23 28.88 4.71
N VAL A 172 22.04 29.03 5.29
CA VAL A 172 21.90 29.35 6.73
C VAL A 172 22.46 28.22 7.60
N MET A 173 22.24 26.97 7.21
CA MET A 173 22.85 25.81 7.87
C MET A 173 24.37 25.86 7.80
N GLU A 174 24.95 26.13 6.62
CA GLU A 174 26.41 26.22 6.46
C GLU A 174 27.01 27.31 7.38
N ASP A 175 26.35 28.48 7.45
CA ASP A 175 26.75 29.57 8.35
C ASP A 175 26.66 29.17 9.83
N ILE A 176 25.56 28.54 10.26
CA ILE A 176 25.36 28.11 11.65
C ILE A 176 26.36 26.99 12.02
N LEU A 177 26.53 26.01 11.13
CA LEU A 177 27.44 24.86 11.30
C LEU A 177 28.92 25.23 11.16
N SER A 178 29.25 26.46 10.73
CA SER A 178 30.63 26.96 10.75
C SER A 178 31.21 27.03 12.18
N LYS A 179 30.33 27.06 13.18
CA LYS A 179 30.65 26.95 14.61
C LYS A 179 30.89 25.47 14.98
N PRO A 180 32.11 25.07 15.36
CA PRO A 180 32.43 23.67 15.65
C PRO A 180 31.53 23.04 16.73
N GLU A 181 31.13 23.82 17.73
CA GLU A 181 30.22 23.38 18.78
C GLU A 181 28.83 23.01 18.24
N VAL A 182 28.25 23.83 17.36
CA VAL A 182 26.93 23.56 16.77
C VAL A 182 27.00 22.42 15.77
N ALA A 183 28.11 22.29 15.04
CA ALA A 183 28.33 21.15 14.16
C ALA A 183 28.38 19.83 14.93
N TRP A 184 29.08 19.80 16.07
CA TRP A 184 29.09 18.63 16.94
C TRP A 184 27.70 18.33 17.52
N GLU A 185 26.98 19.34 18.02
CA GLU A 185 25.60 19.18 18.51
C GLU A 185 24.65 18.65 17.44
N TRP A 186 24.83 19.04 16.18
CA TRP A 186 24.04 18.54 15.05
C TRP A 186 24.34 17.07 14.73
N GLU A 187 25.62 16.67 14.74
CA GLU A 187 26.02 15.28 14.55
C GLU A 187 25.51 14.39 15.68
N GLU A 188 25.63 14.83 16.94
CA GLU A 188 25.06 14.12 18.11
C GLU A 188 23.53 14.01 18.02
N TYR A 189 22.84 15.08 17.61
CA TYR A 189 21.39 15.03 17.39
C TYR A 189 21.00 14.02 16.31
N LYS A 190 21.70 14.01 15.17
CA LYS A 190 21.46 13.01 14.10
C LYS A 190 21.67 11.59 14.62
N LYS A 191 22.80 11.33 15.29
CA LYS A 191 23.13 10.03 15.87
C LYS A 191 22.09 9.58 16.89
N SER A 192 21.65 10.48 17.77
CA SER A 192 20.60 10.20 18.77
C SER A 192 19.27 9.82 18.10
N MET A 193 18.88 10.56 17.05
CA MET A 193 17.66 10.25 16.28
C MET A 193 17.77 8.93 15.51
N GLU A 194 18.94 8.62 14.94
CA GLU A 194 19.22 7.32 14.28
C GLU A 194 19.15 6.17 15.29
N ASN A 195 19.76 6.30 16.46
CA ASN A 195 19.71 5.28 17.51
C ASN A 195 18.26 5.00 17.98
N GLN A 196 17.44 6.04 18.17
CA GLN A 196 16.03 5.84 18.52
C GLN A 196 15.26 5.17 17.37
N ALA A 197 15.51 5.56 16.13
CA ALA A 197 14.93 4.96 14.94
C ALA A 197 15.29 3.46 14.82
N ASP A 198 16.55 3.12 15.06
CA ASP A 198 17.02 1.74 15.06
C ASP A 198 16.40 0.94 16.20
N PHE A 199 16.19 1.52 17.38
CA PHE A 199 15.52 0.83 18.48
C PHE A 199 14.10 0.37 18.09
N PHE A 200 13.34 1.24 17.43
CA PHE A 200 11.98 0.94 17.01
C PHE A 200 11.89 -0.06 15.84
N THR A 201 12.97 -0.26 15.09
CA THR A 201 12.95 -1.12 13.90
C THR A 201 13.72 -2.42 14.08
N GLN A 202 14.77 -2.42 14.90
CA GLN A 202 15.68 -3.54 15.11
C GLN A 202 15.48 -4.19 16.49
N GLY A 203 15.00 -3.44 17.49
CA GLY A 203 15.11 -3.84 18.88
C GLY A 203 14.14 -4.90 19.39
N GLY A 204 13.42 -5.61 18.52
CA GLY A 204 12.51 -6.71 18.89
C GLY A 204 11.26 -6.31 19.72
N VAL A 205 11.26 -5.11 20.30
CA VAL A 205 10.19 -4.49 21.11
C VAL A 205 8.98 -4.14 20.24
N TYR A 206 9.22 -3.67 19.01
CA TYR A 206 8.19 -3.34 18.03
C TYR A 206 8.33 -4.30 16.84
N LYS A 207 7.25 -5.01 16.54
CA LYS A 207 7.18 -6.11 15.57
C LYS A 207 6.23 -5.82 14.42
N LEU A 208 5.36 -4.82 14.56
CA LEU A 208 4.34 -4.45 13.56
C LEU A 208 4.78 -3.26 12.69
N GLN A 209 6.07 -2.91 12.74
CA GLN A 209 6.67 -1.77 12.04
C GLN A 209 7.57 -2.21 10.87
N SER A 210 7.39 -3.40 10.28
CA SER A 210 8.21 -3.83 9.13
C SER A 210 7.41 -4.74 8.19
N PRO A 211 6.30 -4.23 7.62
CA PRO A 211 5.41 -5.05 6.82
C PRO A 211 6.09 -5.56 5.56
N VAL A 212 5.89 -6.85 5.28
CA VAL A 212 6.32 -7.49 4.04
C VAL A 212 5.18 -7.40 3.03
N VAL A 213 5.40 -6.70 1.92
CA VAL A 213 4.43 -6.51 0.84
C VAL A 213 5.07 -6.94 -0.48
N GLY A 214 4.41 -7.83 -1.23
CA GLY A 214 4.97 -8.38 -2.47
C GLY A 214 6.32 -9.07 -2.29
N GLY A 215 6.55 -9.72 -1.15
CA GLY A 215 7.80 -10.40 -0.81
C GLY A 215 8.98 -9.47 -0.48
N ARG A 216 8.74 -8.18 -0.25
CA ARG A 216 9.75 -7.20 0.15
C ARG A 216 9.35 -6.52 1.45
N THR A 217 10.30 -6.36 2.36
CA THR A 217 10.12 -5.49 3.52
C THR A 217 9.95 -4.05 3.04
N MET A 218 8.86 -3.41 3.45
CA MET A 218 8.64 -2.00 3.16
C MET A 218 9.45 -1.17 4.14
N PRO A 219 10.13 -0.10 3.67
CA PRO A 219 10.78 0.82 4.59
C PRO A 219 9.68 1.47 5.43
N THR A 220 9.70 1.21 6.73
CA THR A 220 8.88 1.97 7.66
C THR A 220 9.53 3.31 7.86
N LYS A 221 8.71 4.32 7.65
CA LYS A 221 8.99 5.63 8.18
C LYS A 221 8.56 5.50 9.66
N ASN A 222 9.43 5.79 10.62
CA ASN A 222 9.16 5.67 12.06
C ASN A 222 8.06 6.64 12.53
N GLU A 223 6.82 6.37 12.14
CA GLU A 223 5.66 7.23 12.37
C GLU A 223 5.22 7.05 13.82
N LEU A 224 5.28 8.13 14.61
CA LEU A 224 5.13 8.03 16.06
C LEU A 224 3.74 7.54 16.46
N SER A 225 2.70 7.89 15.71
CA SER A 225 1.34 7.40 15.93
C SER A 225 1.19 5.90 15.68
N ALA A 226 1.90 5.36 14.69
CA ALA A 226 1.93 3.93 14.38
C ALA A 226 2.66 3.13 15.48
N LEU A 227 3.79 3.66 15.97
CA LEU A 227 4.49 3.12 17.13
C LEU A 227 3.62 3.16 18.38
N PHE A 228 2.92 4.28 18.61
CA PHE A 228 2.06 4.42 19.79
C PHE A 228 0.86 3.46 19.74
N LEU A 229 0.28 3.22 18.57
CA LEU A 229 -0.79 2.22 18.42
C LEU A 229 -0.30 0.82 18.81
N GLU A 230 0.88 0.41 18.34
CA GLU A 230 1.48 -0.87 18.76
C GLU A 230 1.78 -0.91 20.26
N ARG A 231 2.28 0.19 20.82
CA ARG A 231 2.52 0.34 22.26
C ARG A 231 1.22 0.16 23.05
N VAL A 232 0.10 0.70 22.57
CA VAL A 232 -1.22 0.51 23.18
C VAL A 232 -1.68 -0.95 23.12
N PHE A 233 -1.43 -1.68 22.03
CA PHE A 233 -1.73 -3.12 21.99
C PHE A 233 -1.01 -3.87 23.10
N ARG A 234 0.27 -3.57 23.31
CA ARG A 234 1.07 -4.23 24.36
C ARG A 234 0.68 -3.82 25.78
N LEU A 235 0.13 -2.62 25.95
CA LEU A 235 -0.39 -2.12 27.22
C LEU A 235 -1.81 -2.63 27.53
N SER A 236 -2.50 -3.18 26.53
CA SER A 236 -3.90 -3.59 26.64
C SER A 236 -4.01 -5.07 27.01
N ARG A 237 -4.91 -5.36 27.95
CA ARG A 237 -5.39 -6.70 28.26
C ARG A 237 -6.76 -6.91 27.63
N ASP A 238 -7.23 -8.16 27.58
CA ASP A 238 -8.58 -8.47 27.09
C ASP A 238 -9.65 -7.62 27.80
N GLY A 239 -10.53 -7.00 27.03
CA GLY A 239 -11.62 -6.14 27.50
C GLY A 239 -11.28 -4.66 27.65
N VAL A 240 -10.02 -4.25 27.41
CA VAL A 240 -9.64 -2.83 27.44
C VAL A 240 -10.24 -2.09 26.25
N LYS A 241 -10.92 -0.97 26.50
CA LYS A 241 -11.47 -0.13 25.44
C LYS A 241 -10.49 0.96 25.04
N VAL A 242 -10.25 1.11 23.75
CA VAL A 242 -9.29 2.06 23.19
C VAL A 242 -9.99 2.96 22.18
N SER A 243 -9.75 4.27 22.27
CA SER A 243 -10.16 5.25 21.27
C SER A 243 -9.03 6.21 20.93
N LEU A 244 -8.54 6.18 19.70
CA LEU A 244 -7.40 7.00 19.27
C LEU A 244 -7.73 7.83 18.03
N LEU A 245 -7.26 9.08 18.03
CA LEU A 245 -7.23 9.94 16.84
C LEU A 245 -5.91 9.72 16.10
N LEU A 246 -5.97 9.16 14.90
CA LEU A 246 -4.80 8.66 14.19
C LEU A 246 -4.70 9.22 12.76
N PRO A 247 -3.49 9.41 12.21
CA PRO A 247 -3.29 9.73 10.80
C PRO A 247 -3.92 8.70 9.85
N GLY A 248 -4.47 9.17 8.74
CA GLY A 248 -5.10 8.33 7.71
C GLY A 248 -4.13 7.37 7.04
N THR A 249 -2.82 7.64 7.07
CA THR A 249 -1.75 6.77 6.56
C THR A 249 -1.74 5.40 7.23
N ILE A 250 -2.17 5.31 8.50
CA ILE A 250 -2.32 4.04 9.23
C ILE A 250 -3.42 3.17 8.62
N PHE A 251 -4.42 3.74 7.95
CA PHE A 251 -5.54 2.99 7.36
C PHE A 251 -5.41 2.83 5.83
N GLY A 252 -4.92 3.87 5.17
CA GLY A 252 -4.78 3.97 3.71
C GLY A 252 -3.42 3.53 3.15
N GLY A 253 -2.37 3.46 3.98
CA GLY A 253 -1.00 3.24 3.53
C GLY A 253 -0.48 1.82 3.77
N VAL A 254 0.47 1.37 2.96
CA VAL A 254 1.09 0.03 3.12
C VAL A 254 1.89 -0.14 4.42
N MET A 255 2.33 0.96 5.03
CA MET A 255 3.08 0.93 6.30
C MET A 255 2.25 0.43 7.48
N GLY A 256 0.94 0.71 7.50
CA GLY A 256 0.03 0.27 8.55
C GLY A 256 -0.46 -1.17 8.39
N LYS A 257 0.06 -1.95 7.43
CA LYS A 257 -0.42 -3.30 7.11
C LYS A 257 -0.48 -4.22 8.33
N ASP A 258 0.63 -4.33 9.05
CA ASP A 258 0.73 -5.27 10.17
C ASP A 258 -0.10 -4.79 11.36
N LEU A 259 -0.18 -3.47 11.58
CA LEU A 259 -1.07 -2.86 12.57
C LEU A 259 -2.54 -3.17 12.28
N ARG A 260 -2.99 -2.99 11.04
CA ARG A 260 -4.36 -3.33 10.63
C ARG A 260 -4.65 -4.81 10.71
N THR A 261 -3.68 -5.65 10.33
CA THR A 261 -3.81 -7.10 10.48
C THR A 261 -3.97 -7.47 11.95
N HIS A 262 -3.14 -6.89 12.83
CA HIS A 262 -3.24 -7.09 14.27
C HIS A 262 -4.59 -6.61 14.82
N LEU A 263 -5.05 -5.41 14.43
CA LEU A 263 -6.38 -4.88 14.79
C LEU A 263 -7.47 -5.90 14.44
N LEU A 264 -7.48 -6.39 13.19
CA LEU A 264 -8.50 -7.34 12.78
C LEU A 264 -8.39 -8.66 13.54
N ASP A 265 -7.19 -9.18 13.78
CA ASP A 265 -6.99 -10.52 14.35
C ASP A 265 -7.08 -10.61 15.87
N HIS A 266 -6.84 -9.51 16.59
CA HIS A 266 -6.67 -9.51 18.06
C HIS A 266 -7.52 -8.46 18.78
N THR A 267 -8.40 -7.74 18.07
CA THR A 267 -9.30 -6.76 18.66
C THR A 267 -10.70 -6.89 18.08
N ASP A 268 -11.70 -6.38 18.80
CA ASP A 268 -13.04 -6.12 18.27
C ASP A 268 -13.14 -4.62 17.92
N VAL A 269 -12.90 -4.29 16.65
CA VAL A 269 -12.95 -2.89 16.18
C VAL A 269 -14.40 -2.45 16.07
N GLU A 270 -14.84 -1.68 17.07
CA GLU A 270 -16.20 -1.19 17.19
C GLU A 270 -16.52 -0.15 16.11
N ASN A 271 -15.64 0.84 15.92
CA ASN A 271 -15.85 1.98 15.01
C ASN A 271 -14.55 2.47 14.34
N LEU A 272 -14.63 2.86 13.07
CA LEU A 272 -13.57 3.60 12.37
C LEU A 272 -14.18 4.75 11.56
N ILE A 273 -13.94 5.98 12.01
CA ILE A 273 -14.50 7.20 11.39
C ILE A 273 -13.39 7.96 10.69
N GLY A 274 -13.39 7.98 9.36
CA GLY A 274 -12.39 8.66 8.54
C GLY A 274 -12.82 10.08 8.15
N PHE A 275 -11.96 11.05 8.39
CA PHE A 275 -12.15 12.45 8.07
C PHE A 275 -11.17 12.93 7.00
N GLU A 276 -11.60 13.91 6.22
CA GLU A 276 -10.71 14.84 5.51
C GLU A 276 -10.83 16.19 6.22
N ASN A 277 -9.69 16.83 6.49
CA ASN A 277 -9.63 17.93 7.45
C ASN A 277 -10.61 19.07 7.16
N LYS A 278 -10.62 19.64 5.94
CA LYS A 278 -11.57 20.69 5.50
C LYS A 278 -11.96 21.70 6.60
N GLY A 279 -10.99 22.21 7.34
CA GLY A 279 -11.21 23.16 8.45
C GLY A 279 -11.64 22.59 9.81
N ILE A 280 -11.54 21.28 10.04
CA ILE A 280 -11.72 20.68 11.38
C ILE A 280 -10.56 21.09 12.30
N PHE A 281 -9.33 21.05 11.78
CA PHE A 281 -8.11 21.53 12.43
C PHE A 281 -7.45 22.61 11.58
N ASP A 282 -7.38 23.85 12.09
CA ASP A 282 -6.83 25.01 11.35
C ASP A 282 -5.34 24.91 11.03
N SER A 283 -4.60 24.05 11.75
CA SER A 283 -3.13 23.99 11.70
C SER A 283 -2.57 22.94 10.73
N ILE A 284 -3.43 22.22 10.01
CA ILE A 284 -3.02 21.17 9.05
C ILE A 284 -3.68 21.40 7.67
N ASP A 285 -3.10 20.83 6.60
CA ASP A 285 -3.65 20.95 5.24
C ASP A 285 -5.10 20.44 5.18
N ASP A 286 -5.97 21.15 4.47
CA ASP A 286 -7.39 20.81 4.34
C ASP A 286 -7.66 19.43 3.73
N ARG A 287 -6.71 18.87 2.99
CA ARG A 287 -6.81 17.54 2.36
C ARG A 287 -6.21 16.45 3.25
N TYR A 288 -5.63 16.81 4.39
CA TYR A 288 -5.04 15.84 5.30
C TYR A 288 -6.14 14.91 5.83
N ARG A 289 -5.86 13.61 5.83
CA ARG A 289 -6.81 12.58 6.28
C ARG A 289 -6.39 12.04 7.63
N PHE A 290 -7.36 11.89 8.53
CA PHE A 290 -7.19 11.29 9.84
C PHE A 290 -8.43 10.46 10.18
N ALA A 291 -8.36 9.63 11.22
CA ALA A 291 -9.49 8.83 11.64
C ALA A 291 -9.58 8.67 13.15
N VAL A 292 -10.80 8.53 13.66
CA VAL A 292 -11.08 8.08 15.01
C VAL A 292 -11.26 6.57 14.96
N LEU A 293 -10.34 5.85 15.61
CA LEU A 293 -10.38 4.39 15.75
C LEU A 293 -10.86 4.06 17.16
N THR A 294 -11.89 3.23 17.28
CA THR A 294 -12.38 2.70 18.56
C THR A 294 -12.45 1.18 18.51
N PHE A 295 -11.84 0.50 19.48
CA PHE A 295 -11.86 -0.96 19.60
C PHE A 295 -11.83 -1.43 21.05
N GLU A 296 -12.29 -2.66 21.27
CA GLU A 296 -12.02 -3.42 22.49
C GLU A 296 -10.87 -4.40 22.23
N TYR A 297 -9.85 -4.40 23.07
CA TYR A 297 -8.69 -5.29 22.92
C TYR A 297 -9.06 -6.72 23.32
N GLY A 298 -8.53 -7.71 22.58
CA GLY A 298 -8.93 -9.10 22.68
C GLY A 298 -10.01 -9.48 21.67
N GLY A 299 -10.24 -10.78 21.50
CA GLY A 299 -11.20 -11.27 20.52
C GLY A 299 -10.73 -11.13 19.08
N ARG A 300 -11.67 -10.95 18.14
CA ARG A 300 -11.41 -10.85 16.70
C ARG A 300 -12.50 -10.05 16.00
N THR A 301 -12.11 -9.12 15.13
CA THR A 301 -13.05 -8.32 14.34
C THR A 301 -13.65 -9.18 13.24
N SER A 302 -14.97 -9.36 13.27
CA SER A 302 -15.73 -10.00 12.20
C SER A 302 -16.37 -8.99 11.24
N VAL A 303 -16.71 -7.82 11.78
CA VAL A 303 -17.37 -6.73 11.09
C VAL A 303 -16.82 -5.44 11.68
N LEU A 304 -16.58 -4.45 10.82
CA LEU A 304 -16.21 -3.09 11.20
C LEU A 304 -17.40 -2.17 10.94
N ARG A 305 -17.77 -1.32 11.90
CA ARG A 305 -18.63 -0.16 11.63
C ARG A 305 -17.75 1.00 11.22
N GLY A 306 -17.86 1.45 9.98
CA GLY A 306 -16.98 2.50 9.46
C GLY A 306 -17.72 3.49 8.58
N ILE A 307 -17.22 4.70 8.53
CA ILE A 307 -17.67 5.71 7.58
C ILE A 307 -16.51 6.67 7.31
N PHE A 308 -16.24 6.95 6.03
CA PHE A 308 -15.07 7.70 5.61
C PHE A 308 -15.45 8.99 4.89
N ASN A 309 -14.45 9.80 4.53
CA ASN A 309 -14.60 11.10 3.85
C ASN A 309 -15.54 12.07 4.57
N GLN A 310 -15.57 12.02 5.90
CA GLN A 310 -16.38 12.92 6.71
C GLN A 310 -15.71 14.29 6.83
N HIS A 311 -16.51 15.36 6.75
CA HIS A 311 -16.04 16.75 6.94
C HIS A 311 -16.69 17.44 8.14
N ASN A 312 -17.67 16.79 8.79
CA ASN A 312 -18.38 17.31 9.95
C ASN A 312 -18.19 16.35 11.14
N MET A 313 -17.84 16.91 12.31
CA MET A 313 -17.64 16.17 13.56
C MET A 313 -18.93 15.58 14.16
N ASP A 314 -20.11 16.03 13.75
CA ASP A 314 -21.40 15.53 14.25
C ASP A 314 -21.54 14.00 14.10
N ILE A 315 -20.86 13.42 13.11
CA ILE A 315 -20.83 11.97 12.86
C ILE A 315 -20.34 11.17 14.07
N VAL A 316 -19.47 11.74 14.92
CA VAL A 316 -18.97 11.08 16.14
C VAL A 316 -20.12 10.75 17.12
N TYR A 317 -21.16 11.59 17.15
CA TYR A 317 -22.33 11.39 18.02
C TYR A 317 -23.42 10.54 17.37
N ARG A 318 -23.36 10.34 16.05
CA ARG A 318 -24.39 9.66 15.24
C ARG A 318 -23.86 8.41 14.53
N ILE A 319 -22.68 7.94 14.91
CA ILE A 319 -22.01 6.80 14.26
C ILE A 319 -22.88 5.54 14.28
N GLU A 320 -23.62 5.29 15.36
CA GLU A 320 -24.54 4.16 15.46
C GLU A 320 -25.71 4.21 14.45
N GLU A 321 -26.07 5.41 13.97
CA GLU A 321 -27.15 5.61 12.99
C GLU A 321 -26.65 5.62 11.55
N GLU A 322 -25.43 6.11 11.32
CA GLU A 322 -24.91 6.43 9.99
C GLU A 322 -23.76 5.53 9.53
N ALA A 323 -23.12 4.77 10.43
CA ALA A 323 -22.00 3.90 10.07
C ALA A 323 -22.41 2.81 9.09
N VAL A 324 -21.48 2.48 8.20
CA VAL A 324 -21.59 1.35 7.29
C VAL A 324 -21.04 0.10 7.95
N THR A 325 -21.75 -1.01 7.78
CA THR A 325 -21.29 -2.33 8.17
C THR A 325 -20.37 -2.88 7.08
N ILE A 326 -19.08 -3.03 7.40
CA ILE A 326 -18.05 -3.51 6.48
C ILE A 326 -17.58 -4.90 6.95
N PRO A 327 -17.87 -5.97 6.20
CA PRO A 327 -17.38 -7.31 6.54
C PRO A 327 -15.86 -7.36 6.57
N ARG A 328 -15.31 -8.17 7.47
CA ARG A 328 -13.87 -8.41 7.56
C ARG A 328 -13.28 -8.85 6.22
N GLU A 329 -13.98 -9.69 5.50
CA GLU A 329 -13.57 -10.23 4.20
C GLU A 329 -13.33 -9.10 3.19
N VAL A 330 -14.15 -8.04 3.19
CA VAL A 330 -13.94 -6.87 2.34
C VAL A 330 -12.62 -6.16 2.68
N LEU A 331 -12.35 -5.96 3.97
CA LEU A 331 -11.11 -5.32 4.43
C LEU A 331 -9.86 -6.15 4.10
N LEU A 332 -9.99 -7.47 4.07
CA LEU A 332 -8.91 -8.38 3.71
C LEU A 332 -8.71 -8.44 2.20
N SER A 333 -9.78 -8.61 1.42
CA SER A 333 -9.73 -8.87 -0.01
C SER A 333 -9.58 -7.62 -0.85
N TYR A 334 -9.95 -6.44 -0.34
CA TYR A 334 -9.80 -5.19 -1.08
C TYR A 334 -8.33 -4.89 -1.44
N SER A 335 -7.39 -5.13 -0.52
CA SER A 335 -5.94 -5.01 -0.80
C SER A 335 -5.22 -6.20 -0.13
N PRO A 336 -5.17 -7.36 -0.79
CA PRO A 336 -4.65 -8.59 -0.18
C PRO A 336 -3.18 -8.49 0.25
N GLU A 337 -2.33 -7.81 -0.53
CA GLU A 337 -0.92 -7.67 -0.19
C GLU A 337 -0.65 -6.47 0.72
N GLY A 338 -1.31 -5.33 0.46
CA GLY A 338 -1.11 -4.07 1.20
C GLY A 338 -1.98 -3.91 2.45
N ARG A 339 -3.07 -4.68 2.57
CA ARG A 339 -4.12 -4.59 3.60
C ARG A 339 -4.75 -3.22 3.76
N ILE A 340 -4.75 -2.39 2.72
CA ILE A 340 -5.36 -1.05 2.77
C ILE A 340 -6.87 -1.17 3.05
N PHE A 341 -7.41 -0.30 3.90
CA PHE A 341 -8.86 -0.24 4.12
C PHE A 341 -9.53 0.71 3.11
N PRO A 342 -10.62 0.29 2.43
CA PRO A 342 -11.34 1.14 1.50
C PRO A 342 -12.06 2.29 2.20
N SER A 343 -12.13 3.45 1.55
CA SER A 343 -12.81 4.66 2.08
C SER A 343 -14.31 4.65 1.80
N ILE A 344 -15.03 3.74 2.45
CA ILE A 344 -16.47 3.50 2.21
C ILE A 344 -17.36 4.58 2.84
N THR A 345 -18.34 5.07 2.09
CA THR A 345 -19.25 6.16 2.51
C THR A 345 -20.72 5.74 2.62
N SER A 346 -21.10 4.59 2.05
CA SER A 346 -22.47 4.09 2.11
C SER A 346 -22.57 2.57 2.21
N GLN A 347 -23.70 2.06 2.72
CA GLN A 347 -23.93 0.62 2.81
C GLN A 347 -24.01 -0.06 1.44
N THR A 348 -24.55 0.64 0.43
CA THR A 348 -24.58 0.14 -0.94
C THR A 348 -23.16 -0.04 -1.48
N GLU A 349 -22.27 0.94 -1.25
CA GLU A 349 -20.87 0.85 -1.67
C GLU A 349 -20.16 -0.37 -1.06
N ALA A 350 -20.36 -0.63 0.24
CA ALA A 350 -19.81 -1.82 0.90
C ALA A 350 -20.32 -3.12 0.26
N SER A 351 -21.63 -3.22 -0.02
CA SER A 351 -22.22 -4.40 -0.65
C SER A 351 -21.76 -4.60 -2.09
N VAL A 352 -21.53 -3.52 -2.86
CA VAL A 352 -20.95 -3.61 -4.20
C VAL A 352 -19.50 -4.07 -4.11
N LEU A 353 -18.69 -3.46 -3.23
CA LEU A 353 -17.29 -3.83 -3.04
C LEU A 353 -17.16 -5.28 -2.60
N GLU A 354 -18.03 -5.78 -1.72
CA GLU A 354 -18.06 -7.19 -1.31
C GLU A 354 -18.13 -8.15 -2.49
N LYS A 355 -19.06 -7.92 -3.43
CA LYS A 355 -19.19 -8.74 -4.65
C LYS A 355 -17.98 -8.58 -5.59
N VAL A 356 -17.44 -7.37 -5.69
CA VAL A 356 -16.28 -7.08 -6.56
C VAL A 356 -15.01 -7.76 -6.03
N VAL A 357 -14.76 -7.71 -4.72
CA VAL A 357 -13.53 -8.26 -4.11
C VAL A 357 -13.61 -9.77 -3.84
N ASP A 358 -14.77 -10.40 -4.05
CA ASP A 358 -14.94 -11.86 -4.04
C ASP A 358 -14.34 -12.53 -5.29
N GLN A 359 -14.17 -11.76 -6.38
CA GLN A 359 -13.48 -12.25 -7.58
C GLN A 359 -11.98 -12.49 -7.30
N PRO A 360 -11.31 -13.41 -8.00
CA PRO A 360 -9.87 -13.63 -7.84
C PRO A 360 -9.05 -12.39 -8.26
N SER A 361 -7.88 -12.23 -7.64
CA SER A 361 -6.98 -11.11 -7.94
C SER A 361 -6.28 -11.30 -9.30
N LEU A 362 -5.93 -10.22 -10.00
CA LEU A 362 -5.24 -10.27 -11.30
C LEU A 362 -3.88 -11.01 -11.28
N GLY A 363 -3.17 -11.02 -10.15
CA GLY A 363 -1.91 -11.74 -9.96
C GLY A 363 -2.08 -13.17 -9.46
N GLU A 364 -3.29 -13.57 -9.08
CA GLU A 364 -3.58 -14.93 -8.62
C GLU A 364 -3.58 -15.92 -9.80
N SER A 365 -3.07 -17.12 -9.56
CA SER A 365 -3.09 -18.20 -10.55
C SER A 365 -4.29 -19.11 -10.26
N VAL A 366 -5.26 -19.12 -11.19
CA VAL A 366 -6.46 -19.96 -11.12
C VAL A 366 -6.27 -21.15 -12.07
N GLU A 367 -6.52 -22.36 -11.58
CA GLU A 367 -6.36 -23.58 -12.39
C GLU A 367 -7.32 -23.56 -13.59
N GLY A 368 -6.79 -23.85 -14.78
CA GLY A 368 -7.58 -23.88 -16.01
C GLY A 368 -7.87 -22.51 -16.63
N ALA A 369 -7.44 -21.40 -16.01
CA ALA A 369 -7.64 -20.05 -16.53
C ALA A 369 -6.33 -19.34 -16.91
N TRP A 370 -6.46 -18.27 -17.67
CA TRP A 370 -5.37 -17.39 -18.06
C TRP A 370 -4.71 -16.70 -16.85
N THR A 371 -3.41 -16.43 -16.97
CA THR A 371 -2.59 -15.84 -15.90
C THR A 371 -1.96 -14.53 -16.34
N VAL A 372 -1.65 -13.64 -15.39
CA VAL A 372 -1.07 -12.34 -15.68
C VAL A 372 0.31 -12.19 -15.04
N ASP A 373 1.28 -11.81 -15.85
CA ASP A 373 2.50 -11.16 -15.37
C ASP A 373 2.68 -9.85 -16.15
N MET A 374 2.97 -8.77 -15.43
CA MET A 374 3.06 -7.44 -15.99
C MET A 374 4.51 -7.02 -16.18
N LEU A 375 4.85 -6.59 -17.40
CA LEU A 375 6.09 -5.91 -17.72
C LEU A 375 5.88 -4.40 -17.63
N THR A 376 6.49 -3.79 -16.62
CA THR A 376 6.63 -2.34 -16.53
C THR A 376 7.92 -1.91 -17.22
N LYS A 377 7.91 -0.79 -17.94
CA LYS A 377 9.11 -0.20 -18.55
C LYS A 377 9.83 -1.15 -19.51
N GLU A 378 9.13 -1.58 -20.56
CA GLU A 378 9.73 -2.38 -21.65
C GLU A 378 10.93 -1.66 -22.27
N PHE A 379 10.76 -0.37 -22.59
CA PHE A 379 11.82 0.51 -23.07
C PHE A 379 11.84 1.85 -22.33
N VAL A 380 13.02 2.34 -21.97
CA VAL A 380 13.20 3.58 -21.20
C VAL A 380 13.88 4.62 -22.07
N GLU A 381 13.11 5.63 -22.48
CA GLU A 381 13.56 6.67 -23.40
C GLU A 381 14.83 7.38 -22.91
N SER A 382 14.88 7.77 -21.63
CA SER A 382 16.01 8.56 -21.09
C SER A 382 17.34 7.82 -21.10
N THR A 383 17.34 6.48 -21.05
CA THR A 383 18.57 5.67 -20.98
C THR A 383 18.99 5.07 -22.32
N ASP A 384 18.06 4.91 -23.26
CA ASP A 384 18.29 4.17 -24.52
C ASP A 384 17.85 4.98 -25.75
N LYS A 385 17.83 6.32 -25.64
CA LYS A 385 17.42 7.24 -26.71
C LYS A 385 18.18 7.05 -28.02
N ASP A 386 19.40 6.54 -27.97
CA ASP A 386 20.24 6.22 -29.12
C ASP A 386 19.62 5.17 -30.06
N ARG A 387 18.60 4.42 -29.62
CA ARG A 387 17.86 3.45 -30.44
C ARG A 387 16.58 4.00 -31.08
N LEU A 388 16.30 5.29 -30.87
CA LEU A 388 15.08 5.95 -31.34
C LEU A 388 15.38 6.94 -32.47
N GLN A 389 14.48 6.98 -33.44
CA GLN A 389 14.45 7.94 -34.53
C GLN A 389 13.19 8.80 -34.40
N ASN A 390 13.28 10.07 -34.81
CA ASN A 390 12.14 11.02 -34.76
C ASN A 390 11.40 11.10 -36.11
N THR A 391 11.79 10.30 -37.10
CA THR A 391 11.17 10.26 -38.42
C THR A 391 10.96 8.81 -38.86
N PRO A 392 9.93 8.53 -39.68
CA PRO A 392 9.66 7.19 -40.20
C PRO A 392 10.50 6.80 -41.44
N GLU A 393 11.23 7.74 -42.04
CA GLU A 393 11.84 7.60 -43.38
C GLU A 393 12.86 6.47 -43.48
N ASP A 394 13.57 6.17 -42.38
CA ASP A 394 14.55 5.10 -42.28
C ASP A 394 14.26 4.22 -41.05
N ALA A 395 13.00 3.98 -40.72
CA ALA A 395 12.60 3.12 -39.62
C ALA A 395 11.72 1.96 -40.08
N ASP A 396 11.72 0.86 -39.32
CA ASP A 396 10.96 -0.34 -39.65
C ASP A 396 9.60 -0.37 -38.94
N TYR A 397 9.50 0.22 -37.74
CA TYR A 397 8.25 0.28 -36.97
C TYR A 397 8.18 1.51 -36.04
N PRO A 398 6.97 1.97 -35.68
CA PRO A 398 6.78 3.00 -34.67
C PRO A 398 6.97 2.46 -33.25
N VAL A 399 7.46 3.29 -32.34
CA VAL A 399 7.53 3.02 -30.90
C VAL A 399 6.37 3.72 -30.21
N TYR A 400 5.62 3.01 -29.36
CA TYR A 400 4.40 3.55 -28.75
C TYR A 400 4.64 4.04 -27.31
N GLY A 401 4.15 5.22 -27.01
CA GLY A 401 3.97 5.74 -25.66
C GLY A 401 2.48 5.89 -25.31
N GLY A 402 2.17 6.21 -24.05
CA GLY A 402 0.80 6.21 -23.53
C GLY A 402 -0.20 7.11 -24.28
N LYS A 403 0.28 8.13 -25.02
CA LYS A 403 -0.58 9.00 -25.85
C LYS A 403 -1.04 8.36 -27.15
N ASN A 404 -0.40 7.26 -27.57
CA ASN A 404 -0.69 6.58 -28.84
C ASN A 404 -1.83 5.56 -28.73
N ILE A 405 -2.28 5.26 -27.50
CA ILE A 405 -3.32 4.27 -27.24
C ILE A 405 -4.49 4.86 -26.45
N HIS A 406 -5.65 4.25 -26.63
CA HIS A 406 -6.85 4.46 -25.82
C HIS A 406 -7.61 3.14 -25.69
N GLN A 407 -8.75 3.12 -25.00
CA GLN A 407 -9.56 1.91 -24.84
C GLN A 407 -9.91 1.29 -26.19
N PHE A 408 -9.49 0.03 -26.39
CA PHE A 408 -9.65 -0.72 -27.64
C PHE A 408 -9.10 -0.01 -28.89
N GLN A 409 -8.21 0.96 -28.71
CA GLN A 409 -7.63 1.75 -29.79
C GLN A 409 -6.11 1.69 -29.67
N HIS A 410 -5.48 0.95 -30.58
CA HIS A 410 -4.05 0.64 -30.53
C HIS A 410 -3.19 1.62 -31.35
N ASP A 411 -3.81 2.51 -32.13
CA ASP A 411 -3.15 3.59 -32.86
C ASP A 411 -4.13 4.72 -33.25
N ASN A 412 -3.64 5.73 -33.97
CA ASN A 412 -4.42 6.90 -34.38
C ASN A 412 -5.12 6.77 -35.75
N SER A 413 -5.20 5.57 -36.34
CA SER A 413 -5.75 5.40 -37.70
C SER A 413 -7.27 5.37 -37.77
N LEU A 414 -7.96 5.21 -36.64
CA LEU A 414 -9.40 5.02 -36.57
C LEU A 414 -10.19 6.32 -36.81
N ASN A 415 -10.02 7.31 -35.93
CA ASN A 415 -10.78 8.56 -35.93
C ASN A 415 -9.89 9.82 -35.81
N GLY A 416 -8.56 9.67 -35.74
CA GLY A 416 -7.61 10.79 -35.70
C GLY A 416 -7.49 11.52 -34.36
N ASP A 417 -8.24 11.10 -33.33
CA ASP A 417 -8.27 11.75 -32.00
C ASP A 417 -7.08 11.40 -31.11
N LEU A 418 -6.29 10.39 -31.50
CA LEU A 418 -5.07 10.00 -30.78
C LEU A 418 -3.83 10.63 -31.41
N ALA A 419 -2.85 10.91 -30.57
CA ALA A 419 -1.55 11.35 -31.03
C ALA A 419 -0.88 10.24 -31.83
N GLY A 420 -0.31 10.60 -32.98
CA GLY A 420 0.56 9.70 -33.73
C GLY A 420 1.87 9.41 -32.97
N PRO A 421 2.64 8.39 -33.38
CA PRO A 421 3.93 8.08 -32.77
C PRO A 421 4.89 9.27 -32.84
N GLU A 422 5.60 9.51 -31.74
CA GLU A 422 6.69 10.52 -31.68
C GLU A 422 8.04 9.90 -32.09
N TYR A 423 8.17 8.57 -31.96
CA TYR A 423 9.40 7.82 -32.19
C TYR A 423 9.20 6.60 -33.08
N TRP A 424 10.27 6.22 -33.76
CA TRP A 424 10.40 5.01 -34.58
C TRP A 424 11.74 4.32 -34.29
N SER A 425 11.88 3.05 -34.70
CA SER A 425 13.11 2.29 -34.51
C SER A 425 13.34 1.28 -35.63
N LYS A 426 14.59 0.79 -35.72
CA LYS A 426 14.97 -0.29 -36.63
C LYS A 426 14.68 -1.67 -36.03
N GLY A 427 14.48 -2.64 -36.90
CA GLY A 427 14.36 -4.05 -36.58
C GLY A 427 15.69 -4.66 -36.14
N LEU A 428 15.66 -5.93 -35.76
CA LEU A 428 16.76 -6.67 -35.15
C LEU A 428 18.04 -6.76 -36.00
N HIS A 429 17.95 -6.51 -37.31
CA HIS A 429 19.09 -6.58 -38.24
C HIS A 429 20.00 -5.35 -38.18
N ASP A 430 19.62 -4.29 -37.47
CA ASP A 430 20.46 -3.12 -37.21
C ASP A 430 20.61 -2.87 -35.69
N PRO A 431 21.42 -3.69 -34.99
CA PRO A 431 21.54 -3.63 -33.53
C PRO A 431 21.83 -2.22 -32.96
N PRO A 432 22.74 -1.40 -33.55
CA PRO A 432 23.01 -0.04 -33.10
C PRO A 432 21.79 0.87 -33.00
N ASN A 433 20.77 0.67 -33.85
CA ASN A 433 19.60 1.55 -33.95
C ASN A 433 18.28 0.84 -33.56
N SER A 434 18.35 -0.37 -32.99
CA SER A 434 17.18 -1.21 -32.75
C SER A 434 16.77 -1.25 -31.27
N ALA A 435 15.56 -0.77 -30.99
CA ALA A 435 14.93 -0.91 -29.68
C ALA A 435 14.62 -2.37 -29.36
N GLN A 436 14.12 -3.15 -30.32
CA GLN A 436 13.92 -4.60 -30.19
C GLN A 436 15.22 -5.32 -29.79
N TYR A 437 16.35 -5.00 -30.44
CA TYR A 437 17.64 -5.59 -30.08
C TYR A 437 18.02 -5.26 -28.63
N ARG A 438 17.89 -4.00 -28.23
CA ARG A 438 18.18 -3.54 -26.87
C ARG A 438 17.30 -4.21 -25.81
N VAL A 439 16.01 -4.41 -26.11
CA VAL A 439 15.09 -5.14 -25.21
C VAL A 439 15.49 -6.61 -25.10
N ARG A 440 15.87 -7.25 -26.22
CA ARG A 440 16.32 -8.65 -26.24
C ARG A 440 17.60 -8.82 -25.41
N GLU A 441 18.59 -7.98 -25.62
CA GLU A 441 19.84 -7.95 -24.86
C GLU A 441 19.57 -7.82 -23.35
N LYS A 442 18.73 -6.86 -22.94
CA LYS A 442 18.35 -6.69 -21.53
C LYS A 442 17.63 -7.91 -20.96
N LYS A 443 16.72 -8.52 -21.72
CA LYS A 443 16.00 -9.73 -21.29
C LYS A 443 16.94 -10.93 -21.15
N PHE A 444 17.88 -11.11 -22.09
CA PHE A 444 18.91 -12.14 -22.02
C PHE A 444 19.77 -11.97 -20.76
N ASN A 445 20.24 -10.76 -20.51
CA ASN A 445 21.05 -10.43 -19.33
C ASN A 445 20.31 -10.62 -18.00
N ARG A 446 18.98 -10.42 -17.96
CA ARG A 446 18.14 -10.73 -16.78
C ARG A 446 18.01 -12.22 -16.51
N GLY A 447 18.27 -13.08 -17.50
CA GLY A 447 18.37 -14.53 -17.31
C GLY A 447 17.07 -15.24 -16.93
N HIS A 448 15.90 -14.73 -17.31
CA HIS A 448 14.62 -15.36 -16.96
C HIS A 448 14.47 -16.78 -17.53
N LEU A 449 14.79 -16.97 -18.81
CA LEU A 449 14.80 -18.30 -19.45
C LEU A 449 15.80 -19.25 -18.77
N LYS A 450 17.01 -18.74 -18.50
CA LYS A 450 18.05 -19.46 -17.75
C LYS A 450 17.56 -19.90 -16.38
N ARG A 451 16.83 -19.05 -15.66
CA ARG A 451 16.28 -19.36 -14.32
C ARG A 451 15.21 -20.46 -14.40
N ALA A 452 14.29 -20.34 -15.36
CA ALA A 452 13.25 -21.34 -15.55
C ALA A 452 13.84 -22.72 -15.85
N ILE A 453 14.86 -22.81 -16.72
CA ILE A 453 15.56 -24.07 -17.02
C ILE A 453 16.26 -24.61 -15.77
N TYR A 454 16.99 -23.76 -15.05
CA TYR A 454 17.67 -24.16 -13.82
C TYR A 454 16.71 -24.74 -12.79
N GLU A 455 15.62 -24.06 -12.49
CA GLU A 455 14.62 -24.51 -11.52
C GLU A 455 13.93 -25.79 -11.97
N LYS A 456 13.55 -25.89 -13.26
CA LYS A 456 12.80 -27.03 -13.78
C LYS A 456 13.57 -28.35 -13.78
N PHE A 457 14.88 -28.31 -14.07
CA PHE A 457 15.70 -29.52 -14.24
C PHE A 457 16.55 -29.87 -13.01
N GLY A 458 16.16 -29.42 -11.82
CA GLY A 458 16.83 -29.79 -10.56
C GLY A 458 18.13 -29.03 -10.30
N GLY A 459 18.33 -27.88 -10.93
CA GLY A 459 19.46 -27.00 -10.67
C GLY A 459 19.67 -26.66 -9.20
N PRO A 460 18.62 -26.24 -8.44
CA PRO A 460 18.71 -25.94 -7.01
C PRO A 460 19.23 -27.09 -6.13
N GLU A 461 19.12 -28.34 -6.59
CA GLU A 461 19.61 -29.53 -5.87
C GLU A 461 21.11 -29.77 -6.08
N THR A 462 21.77 -28.95 -6.90
CA THR A 462 23.19 -29.07 -7.23
C THR A 462 24.02 -27.97 -6.59
N SER A 463 25.32 -28.24 -6.42
CA SER A 463 26.31 -27.22 -6.00
C SER A 463 26.75 -26.29 -7.14
N LYS A 464 26.18 -26.43 -8.35
CA LYS A 464 26.58 -25.63 -9.52
C LYS A 464 25.85 -24.30 -9.50
N SER A 465 26.53 -23.25 -9.93
CA SER A 465 25.84 -21.99 -10.21
C SER A 465 24.83 -22.17 -11.35
N GLN A 466 23.79 -21.35 -11.32
CA GLN A 466 22.73 -21.32 -12.35
C GLN A 466 23.31 -21.32 -13.78
N VAL A 467 24.31 -20.49 -14.02
CA VAL A 467 25.02 -20.41 -15.31
C VAL A 467 25.67 -21.74 -15.68
N LYS A 468 26.55 -22.27 -14.82
CA LYS A 468 27.28 -23.52 -15.09
C LYS A 468 26.35 -24.72 -15.28
N PHE A 469 25.24 -24.76 -14.55
CA PHE A 469 24.26 -25.83 -14.65
C PHE A 469 23.58 -25.81 -16.03
N VAL A 470 23.00 -24.66 -16.39
CA VAL A 470 22.25 -24.51 -17.65
C VAL A 470 23.16 -24.66 -18.86
N ASP A 471 24.36 -24.08 -18.82
CA ASP A 471 25.31 -24.18 -19.94
C ASP A 471 25.76 -25.62 -20.17
N LYS A 472 25.99 -26.40 -19.09
CA LYS A 472 26.29 -27.83 -19.23
C LYS A 472 25.11 -28.58 -19.82
N LEU A 473 23.91 -28.34 -19.29
CA LEU A 473 22.69 -29.02 -19.73
C LEU A 473 22.44 -28.78 -21.23
N LEU A 474 22.52 -27.54 -21.69
CA LEU A 474 22.30 -27.21 -23.09
C LEU A 474 23.43 -27.69 -24.00
N LYS A 475 24.69 -27.64 -23.57
CA LYS A 475 25.80 -28.25 -24.32
C LYS A 475 25.60 -29.75 -24.53
N GLU A 476 25.05 -30.45 -23.54
CA GLU A 476 24.73 -31.88 -23.64
C GLU A 476 23.60 -32.17 -24.64
N HIS A 477 22.60 -31.28 -24.73
CA HIS A 477 21.40 -31.51 -25.55
C HIS A 477 21.49 -30.96 -26.98
N ARG A 478 22.19 -29.84 -27.19
CA ARG A 478 22.27 -29.14 -28.47
C ARG A 478 23.67 -28.65 -28.87
N GLY A 479 24.69 -28.89 -28.05
CA GLY A 479 26.09 -28.59 -28.37
C GLY A 479 26.55 -27.15 -28.13
N HIS A 480 25.67 -26.23 -27.72
CA HIS A 480 26.02 -24.84 -27.40
C HIS A 480 25.18 -24.26 -26.24
N GLU A 481 25.64 -23.14 -25.68
CA GLU A 481 25.03 -22.43 -24.54
C GLU A 481 23.80 -21.62 -24.96
N LEU A 482 23.16 -20.91 -24.02
CA LEU A 482 22.12 -19.92 -24.36
C LEU A 482 22.73 -18.76 -25.16
N GLU A 483 22.03 -18.37 -26.22
CA GLU A 483 22.34 -17.25 -27.10
C GLU A 483 21.20 -16.22 -27.04
N GLU A 484 21.47 -14.97 -27.45
CA GLU A 484 20.45 -13.91 -27.44
C GLU A 484 19.22 -14.28 -28.28
N GLU A 485 19.41 -15.03 -29.37
CA GLU A 485 18.34 -15.46 -30.29
C GLU A 485 17.35 -16.46 -29.67
N ASP A 486 17.74 -17.13 -28.57
CA ASP A 486 16.87 -18.00 -27.78
C ASP A 486 15.78 -17.19 -27.04
N VAL A 487 15.99 -15.88 -26.85
CA VAL A 487 15.04 -15.02 -26.13
C VAL A 487 13.94 -14.54 -27.07
N LEU A 488 12.74 -15.07 -26.86
CA LEU A 488 11.51 -14.58 -27.47
C LEU A 488 11.10 -13.23 -26.84
N LEU A 489 10.82 -12.24 -27.68
CA LEU A 489 10.35 -10.92 -27.26
C LEU A 489 8.84 -10.94 -27.02
N ASP A 490 8.36 -10.11 -26.10
CA ASP A 490 6.91 -10.05 -25.82
C ASP A 490 6.17 -9.42 -27.01
N CYS A 491 6.82 -8.52 -27.75
CA CYS A 491 6.25 -7.91 -28.94
C CYS A 491 6.15 -8.86 -30.14
N GLU A 492 6.72 -10.06 -30.11
CA GLU A 492 6.54 -11.05 -31.19
C GLU A 492 5.12 -11.69 -31.17
N GLU A 493 4.28 -11.38 -30.17
CA GLU A 493 2.86 -11.75 -30.12
C GLU A 493 1.97 -10.56 -29.73
N TYR A 494 0.69 -10.64 -30.10
CA TYR A 494 -0.34 -9.70 -29.63
C TYR A 494 -0.43 -9.73 -28.11
N ARG A 495 -0.48 -8.55 -27.49
CA ARG A 495 -0.45 -8.43 -26.02
C ARG A 495 -1.26 -7.24 -25.53
N ILE A 496 -1.75 -7.32 -24.30
CA ILE A 496 -2.49 -6.21 -23.68
C ILE A 496 -1.51 -5.13 -23.26
N GLY A 497 -1.73 -3.91 -23.72
CA GLY A 497 -1.08 -2.69 -23.25
C GLY A 497 -2.03 -1.87 -22.39
N ILE A 498 -1.54 -1.37 -21.26
CA ILE A 498 -2.26 -0.52 -20.30
C ILE A 498 -1.50 0.79 -20.17
N ARG A 499 -2.18 1.91 -20.33
CA ARG A 499 -1.58 3.23 -20.14
C ARG A 499 -1.17 3.42 -18.68
N ASP A 500 0.06 3.86 -18.47
CA ASP A 500 0.63 4.01 -17.12
C ASP A 500 0.07 5.23 -16.39
N VAL A 501 0.04 6.39 -17.06
CA VAL A 501 -0.40 7.67 -16.46
C VAL A 501 -1.92 7.74 -16.43
N THR A 502 -2.48 7.93 -15.23
CA THR A 502 -3.94 8.02 -15.00
C THR A 502 -4.24 8.73 -13.66
N ASN A 503 -5.51 8.94 -13.31
CA ASN A 503 -5.93 9.51 -12.02
C ASN A 503 -7.34 9.00 -11.66
N SER A 504 -7.71 9.03 -10.38
CA SER A 504 -9.05 8.67 -9.91
C SER A 504 -10.18 9.56 -10.47
N THR A 505 -9.85 10.81 -10.84
CA THR A 505 -10.77 11.80 -11.44
C THR A 505 -10.80 11.79 -12.97
N ASN A 506 -10.01 10.94 -13.63
CA ASN A 506 -10.12 10.79 -15.08
C ASN A 506 -11.46 10.15 -15.45
N GLU A 507 -11.94 10.41 -16.67
CA GLU A 507 -13.11 9.71 -17.21
C GLU A 507 -12.94 8.18 -17.11
N ARG A 508 -11.80 7.65 -17.56
CA ARG A 508 -11.41 6.23 -17.41
C ARG A 508 -10.16 6.13 -16.54
N THR A 509 -10.13 5.20 -15.59
CA THR A 509 -8.93 4.96 -14.77
C THR A 509 -8.02 3.95 -15.44
N ILE A 510 -8.58 2.88 -15.98
CA ILE A 510 -7.87 1.89 -16.78
C ILE A 510 -8.14 2.14 -18.26
N ILE A 511 -7.05 2.25 -19.01
CA ILE A 511 -7.08 2.40 -20.46
C ILE A 511 -6.24 1.26 -21.03
N ALA A 512 -6.92 0.24 -21.53
CA ALA A 512 -6.30 -0.97 -22.08
C ALA A 512 -6.65 -1.19 -23.55
N THR A 513 -5.73 -1.79 -24.29
CA THR A 513 -5.92 -2.19 -25.69
C THR A 513 -5.02 -3.37 -26.01
N VAL A 514 -5.40 -4.21 -26.98
CA VAL A 514 -4.46 -5.20 -27.52
C VAL A 514 -3.56 -4.50 -28.53
N LEU A 515 -2.26 -4.60 -28.31
CA LEU A 515 -1.21 -4.03 -29.14
C LEU A 515 -0.86 -4.97 -30.30
N PRO A 516 -0.53 -4.44 -31.49
CA PRO A 516 -0.04 -5.25 -32.58
C PRO A 516 1.36 -5.82 -32.29
N LYS A 517 1.72 -6.85 -33.05
CA LYS A 517 3.08 -7.42 -33.05
C LYS A 517 4.13 -6.38 -33.47
N ASP A 518 5.37 -6.68 -33.12
CA ASP A 518 6.62 -5.98 -33.44
C ASP A 518 6.77 -4.57 -32.89
N VAL A 519 5.76 -4.03 -32.22
CA VAL A 519 5.83 -2.70 -31.60
C VAL A 519 6.43 -2.76 -30.20
N ILE A 520 7.42 -1.90 -29.95
CA ILE A 520 8.01 -1.67 -28.63
C ILE A 520 7.27 -0.53 -27.90
N CYS A 521 7.06 -0.71 -26.60
CA CYS A 521 6.43 0.29 -25.75
C CYS A 521 7.43 1.05 -24.87
N LEU A 522 7.25 2.36 -24.78
CA LEU A 522 7.89 3.18 -23.76
C LEU A 522 7.33 2.87 -22.38
N HIS A 523 8.05 3.28 -21.35
CA HIS A 523 7.66 3.17 -19.93
C HIS A 523 6.30 3.78 -19.54
N THR A 524 5.64 4.53 -20.43
CA THR A 524 4.30 5.08 -20.24
C THR A 524 3.17 4.12 -20.67
N ILE A 525 3.53 2.93 -21.16
CA ILE A 525 2.63 1.80 -21.36
C ILE A 525 3.21 0.59 -20.60
N ASN A 526 2.41 0.02 -19.73
CA ASN A 526 2.68 -1.26 -19.11
C ASN A 526 2.06 -2.38 -19.96
N THR A 527 2.70 -3.53 -20.07
CA THR A 527 2.17 -4.64 -20.90
C THR A 527 1.99 -5.90 -20.08
N PHE A 528 0.95 -6.67 -20.39
CA PHE A 528 0.85 -8.05 -19.92
C PHE A 528 1.76 -8.90 -20.80
N LYS A 529 2.62 -9.70 -20.17
CA LYS A 529 3.51 -10.60 -20.90
C LYS A 529 2.65 -11.65 -21.59
N PRO A 530 2.78 -11.84 -22.91
CA PRO A 530 1.97 -12.83 -23.62
C PRO A 530 2.44 -14.26 -23.34
N PHE A 531 3.65 -14.45 -22.79
CA PHE A 531 4.24 -15.76 -22.57
C PHE A 531 4.53 -16.09 -21.09
N ALA A 532 4.30 -17.35 -20.73
CA ALA A 532 4.93 -18.05 -19.62
C ALA A 532 6.17 -18.81 -20.13
N ILE A 533 7.12 -19.13 -19.23
CA ILE A 533 8.31 -19.92 -19.59
C ILE A 533 8.19 -21.28 -18.92
N GLU A 534 7.93 -22.31 -19.72
CA GLU A 534 7.70 -23.68 -19.28
C GLU A 534 8.64 -24.65 -20.00
N PRO A 535 9.89 -24.78 -19.53
CA PRO A 535 10.85 -25.69 -20.14
C PRO A 535 10.42 -27.15 -20.01
N LYS A 536 10.60 -27.92 -21.09
CA LYS A 536 10.46 -29.38 -21.13
C LYS A 536 11.73 -29.96 -21.73
N GLU A 537 12.00 -31.22 -21.42
CA GLU A 537 13.23 -31.89 -21.87
C GLU A 537 13.38 -31.87 -23.40
N GLU A 538 12.26 -32.08 -24.11
CA GLU A 538 12.20 -32.02 -25.58
C GLU A 538 12.62 -30.66 -26.16
N HIS A 539 12.40 -29.56 -25.41
CA HIS A 539 12.78 -28.23 -25.87
C HIS A 539 14.30 -28.05 -25.88
N LEU A 540 15.06 -28.70 -24.98
CA LEU A 540 16.48 -28.41 -24.75
C LEU A 540 17.39 -28.65 -25.97
N SER A 541 16.91 -29.44 -26.94
CA SER A 541 17.61 -29.72 -28.19
C SER A 541 17.36 -28.68 -29.29
N GLU A 542 16.46 -27.72 -29.08
CA GLU A 542 16.11 -26.70 -30.07
C GLU A 542 17.14 -25.55 -30.14
N SER A 543 17.24 -24.96 -31.32
CA SER A 543 18.00 -23.73 -31.56
C SER A 543 17.33 -22.94 -32.69
N PRO A 544 16.75 -21.75 -32.43
CA PRO A 544 16.64 -21.09 -31.11
C PRO A 544 15.64 -21.78 -30.16
N LEU A 545 15.87 -21.68 -28.85
CA LEU A 545 15.10 -22.30 -27.76
C LEU A 545 13.80 -21.55 -27.46
N ARG A 546 12.87 -21.54 -28.42
CA ARG A 546 11.63 -20.76 -28.35
C ARG A 546 10.41 -21.57 -27.90
N SER A 547 10.39 -22.90 -28.02
CA SER A 547 9.24 -23.71 -27.56
C SER A 547 8.93 -23.67 -26.06
N PRO A 548 9.86 -23.31 -25.14
CA PRO A 548 9.49 -23.07 -23.74
C PRO A 548 8.54 -21.89 -23.53
N TYR A 549 8.38 -20.99 -24.50
CA TYR A 549 7.51 -19.83 -24.36
C TYR A 549 6.07 -20.21 -24.73
N VAL A 550 5.24 -20.42 -23.72
CA VAL A 550 3.83 -20.83 -23.88
C VAL A 550 2.94 -19.61 -23.73
N ARG A 551 1.96 -19.44 -24.63
CA ARG A 551 1.01 -18.32 -24.55
C ARG A 551 0.19 -18.38 -23.25
N ARG A 552 0.03 -17.24 -22.59
CA ARG A 552 -0.80 -17.09 -21.37
C ARG A 552 -2.29 -16.96 -21.64
N PHE A 553 -2.63 -16.62 -22.88
CA PHE A 553 -3.99 -16.37 -23.34
C PHE A 553 -4.19 -17.08 -24.67
N THR A 554 -5.35 -17.73 -24.82
CA THR A 554 -5.97 -17.98 -26.12
C THR A 554 -6.30 -16.65 -26.81
N ASP A 555 -6.76 -16.70 -28.07
CA ASP A 555 -7.09 -15.48 -28.80
C ASP A 555 -8.32 -14.78 -28.18
N GLU A 556 -9.34 -15.55 -27.78
CA GLU A 556 -10.55 -15.07 -27.12
C GLU A 556 -10.29 -14.56 -25.69
N GLU A 557 -9.48 -15.28 -24.90
CA GLU A 557 -9.10 -14.87 -23.55
C GLU A 557 -8.39 -13.49 -23.54
N LEU A 558 -7.61 -13.20 -24.59
CA LEU A 558 -6.95 -11.90 -24.74
C LEU A 558 -7.97 -10.75 -24.82
N PHE A 559 -9.09 -10.97 -25.52
CA PHE A 559 -10.11 -9.95 -25.74
C PHE A 559 -11.14 -9.88 -24.61
N VAL A 560 -11.50 -10.99 -23.97
CA VAL A 560 -12.32 -10.93 -22.75
C VAL A 560 -11.58 -10.22 -21.62
N ALA A 561 -10.29 -10.50 -21.42
CA ALA A 561 -9.48 -9.82 -20.41
C ALA A 561 -9.37 -8.32 -20.72
N THR A 562 -9.14 -7.95 -21.98
CA THR A 562 -9.13 -6.53 -22.41
C THR A 562 -10.50 -5.86 -22.20
N GLY A 563 -11.60 -6.58 -22.45
CA GLY A 563 -12.96 -6.11 -22.22
C GLY A 563 -13.23 -5.81 -20.75
N LEU A 564 -12.92 -6.78 -19.88
CA LEU A 564 -13.11 -6.66 -18.43
C LEU A 564 -12.22 -5.57 -17.80
N LEU A 565 -10.95 -5.45 -18.23
CA LEU A 565 -10.06 -4.37 -17.82
C LEU A 565 -10.60 -2.98 -18.17
N ASN A 566 -11.32 -2.88 -19.28
CA ASN A 566 -11.97 -1.65 -19.74
C ASN A 566 -13.42 -1.53 -19.26
N SER A 567 -13.86 -2.30 -18.24
CA SER A 567 -15.21 -2.20 -17.72
C SER A 567 -15.38 -1.09 -16.68
N ILE A 568 -16.58 -0.53 -16.56
CA ILE A 568 -16.96 0.44 -15.52
C ILE A 568 -16.76 -0.13 -14.12
N VAL A 569 -17.08 -1.42 -13.88
CA VAL A 569 -16.92 -2.06 -12.56
C VAL A 569 -15.45 -2.13 -12.14
N PHE A 570 -14.58 -2.51 -13.07
CA PHE A 570 -13.15 -2.55 -12.77
C PHE A 570 -12.57 -1.15 -12.55
N ASP A 571 -13.04 -0.16 -13.31
CA ASP A 571 -12.72 1.24 -13.08
C ASP A 571 -13.19 1.73 -11.71
N PHE A 572 -14.41 1.36 -11.28
CA PHE A 572 -14.94 1.68 -9.95
C PHE A 572 -14.00 1.19 -8.85
N LEU A 573 -13.51 -0.05 -8.95
CA LEU A 573 -12.48 -0.57 -8.03
C LEU A 573 -11.16 0.20 -8.17
N MET A 574 -10.61 0.33 -9.37
CA MET A 574 -9.26 0.88 -9.57
C MET A 574 -9.14 2.37 -9.21
N ARG A 575 -10.22 3.16 -9.32
CA ARG A 575 -10.25 4.58 -8.89
C ARG A 575 -9.93 4.74 -7.43
N THR A 576 -10.32 3.78 -6.61
CA THR A 576 -10.11 3.82 -5.15
C THR A 576 -8.69 3.43 -4.75
N LYS A 577 -7.88 2.93 -5.70
CA LYS A 577 -6.51 2.45 -5.48
C LYS A 577 -5.43 3.28 -6.18
N VAL A 578 -5.81 4.14 -7.13
CA VAL A 578 -4.87 4.86 -8.01
C VAL A 578 -4.81 6.35 -7.69
N GLU A 579 -3.59 6.90 -7.68
CA GLU A 579 -3.37 8.34 -7.55
C GLU A 579 -3.00 9.00 -8.90
N THR A 580 -1.84 8.64 -9.47
CA THR A 580 -1.29 9.29 -10.69
C THR A 580 -0.74 8.32 -11.73
N HIS A 581 -0.51 7.07 -11.33
CA HIS A 581 0.06 6.02 -12.18
C HIS A 581 -0.53 4.66 -11.81
N ILE A 582 -0.58 3.73 -12.78
CA ILE A 582 -0.91 2.32 -12.52
C ILE A 582 0.29 1.62 -11.89
N ILE A 583 0.24 1.44 -10.57
CA ILE A 583 1.27 0.70 -9.84
C ILE A 583 1.02 -0.80 -10.03
N LYS A 584 2.06 -1.53 -10.49
CA LYS A 584 1.98 -2.98 -10.77
C LYS A 584 1.34 -3.79 -9.65
N ARG A 585 1.69 -3.49 -8.39
CA ARG A 585 1.15 -4.20 -7.22
C ARG A 585 -0.36 -4.00 -7.09
N GLU A 586 -0.81 -2.75 -7.06
CA GLU A 586 -2.23 -2.40 -6.91
C GLU A 586 -3.09 -3.00 -8.03
N LEU A 587 -2.57 -3.00 -9.27
CA LEU A 587 -3.26 -3.65 -10.38
C LEU A 587 -3.33 -5.18 -10.18
N LEU A 588 -2.20 -5.84 -9.88
CA LEU A 588 -2.17 -7.29 -9.73
C LEU A 588 -2.98 -7.79 -8.51
N GLU A 589 -3.10 -7.00 -7.45
CA GLU A 589 -3.93 -7.37 -6.29
C GLU A 589 -5.41 -6.98 -6.45
N SER A 590 -5.81 -6.45 -7.61
CA SER A 590 -7.21 -6.06 -7.88
C SER A 590 -8.00 -7.16 -8.57
N GLN A 591 -9.28 -7.22 -8.21
CA GLN A 591 -10.15 -8.35 -8.50
C GLN A 591 -10.87 -8.20 -9.85
N LEU A 592 -10.80 -9.27 -10.65
CA LEU A 592 -11.34 -9.32 -12.01
C LEU A 592 -11.83 -10.75 -12.31
N PRO A 593 -13.06 -10.92 -12.86
CA PRO A 593 -13.54 -12.23 -13.29
C PRO A 593 -12.56 -12.92 -14.24
N ARG A 594 -12.34 -14.22 -14.01
CA ARG A 594 -11.42 -15.06 -14.81
C ARG A 594 -12.19 -15.91 -15.80
N LEU A 595 -12.95 -15.25 -16.66
CA LEU A 595 -13.78 -15.92 -17.64
C LEU A 595 -12.93 -16.72 -18.64
N THR A 596 -13.37 -17.94 -18.90
CA THR A 596 -12.81 -18.93 -19.84
C THR A 596 -13.92 -19.53 -20.70
N ASP A 597 -13.54 -20.37 -21.67
CA ASP A 597 -14.49 -21.05 -22.56
C ASP A 597 -15.55 -21.84 -21.78
N GLY A 598 -16.83 -21.53 -22.02
CA GLY A 598 -17.98 -22.10 -21.32
C GLY A 598 -18.45 -21.33 -20.08
N ASP A 599 -17.73 -20.28 -19.65
CA ASP A 599 -18.23 -19.35 -18.64
C ASP A 599 -19.21 -18.34 -19.25
N ASP A 600 -20.24 -18.00 -18.47
CA ASP A 600 -21.19 -16.97 -18.87
C ASP A 600 -20.48 -15.65 -19.20
N TRP A 601 -20.90 -15.05 -20.31
CA TRP A 601 -20.40 -13.79 -20.86
C TRP A 601 -19.01 -13.86 -21.50
N PHE A 602 -18.31 -15.00 -21.47
CA PHE A 602 -16.98 -15.14 -22.06
C PHE A 602 -16.97 -14.77 -23.55
N HIS A 603 -17.70 -15.53 -24.37
CA HIS A 603 -17.77 -15.28 -25.81
C HIS A 603 -18.40 -13.91 -26.13
N TYR A 604 -19.40 -13.51 -25.35
CA TYR A 604 -20.12 -12.25 -25.54
C TYR A 604 -19.18 -11.05 -25.45
N ILE A 605 -18.33 -11.02 -24.41
CA ILE A 605 -17.34 -9.95 -24.20
C ILE A 605 -16.16 -10.11 -25.16
N ALA A 606 -15.65 -11.33 -25.35
CA ALA A 606 -14.50 -11.60 -26.23
C ALA A 606 -14.76 -11.12 -27.67
N GLU A 607 -15.91 -11.47 -28.25
CA GLU A 607 -16.29 -11.06 -29.61
C GLU A 607 -16.33 -9.53 -29.74
N ARG A 608 -16.97 -8.84 -28.80
CA ARG A 608 -17.11 -7.38 -28.81
C ARG A 608 -15.76 -6.68 -28.62
N GLY A 609 -14.96 -7.15 -27.66
CA GLY A 609 -13.61 -6.64 -27.44
C GLY A 609 -12.74 -6.81 -28.68
N ALA A 610 -12.85 -7.96 -29.36
CA ALA A 610 -12.12 -8.21 -30.59
C ALA A 610 -12.59 -7.32 -31.74
N ARG A 611 -13.91 -7.14 -31.92
CA ARG A 611 -14.47 -6.23 -32.94
C ARG A 611 -14.06 -4.78 -32.70
N LEU A 612 -14.02 -4.32 -31.45
CA LEU A 612 -13.55 -2.98 -31.10
C LEU A 612 -12.04 -2.80 -31.36
N ASN A 613 -11.24 -3.84 -31.18
CA ASN A 613 -9.78 -3.69 -31.19
C ASN A 613 -9.12 -4.05 -32.53
N CYS A 614 -9.63 -5.07 -33.23
CA CYS A 614 -8.96 -5.70 -34.38
C CYS A 614 -9.18 -4.95 -35.70
N TYR A 615 -9.10 -3.62 -35.71
CA TYR A 615 -9.16 -2.83 -36.93
C TYR A 615 -7.77 -2.74 -37.61
N GLY A 616 -7.73 -2.32 -38.88
CA GLY A 616 -6.49 -2.09 -39.62
C GLY A 616 -5.76 -3.37 -40.08
N GLU A 617 -4.69 -3.19 -40.86
CA GLU A 617 -3.94 -4.31 -41.46
C GLU A 617 -3.11 -5.09 -40.43
N LYS A 618 -2.60 -4.43 -39.39
CA LYS A 618 -1.79 -5.07 -38.34
C LYS A 618 -2.53 -6.16 -37.56
N PHE A 619 -3.86 -6.15 -37.58
CA PHE A 619 -4.72 -7.14 -36.93
C PHE A 619 -5.38 -8.13 -37.91
N LYS A 620 -5.01 -8.11 -39.19
CA LYS A 620 -5.57 -9.05 -40.17
C LYS A 620 -5.36 -10.51 -39.77
N GLU A 621 -4.15 -10.86 -39.34
CA GLU A 621 -3.83 -12.21 -38.87
C GLU A 621 -4.71 -12.60 -37.67
N MET A 622 -4.87 -11.71 -36.69
CA MET A 622 -5.73 -11.97 -35.53
C MET A 622 -7.21 -12.18 -35.93
N ARG A 623 -7.73 -11.38 -36.88
CA ARG A 623 -9.10 -11.59 -37.39
C ARG A 623 -9.27 -12.96 -38.04
N GLU A 624 -8.27 -13.43 -38.78
CA GLU A 624 -8.29 -14.77 -39.39
C GLU A 624 -8.28 -15.87 -38.32
N ARG A 625 -7.49 -15.72 -37.25
CA ARG A 625 -7.46 -16.64 -36.10
C ARG A 625 -8.82 -16.73 -35.40
N LEU A 626 -9.51 -15.60 -35.25
CA LEU A 626 -10.83 -15.48 -34.62
C LEU A 626 -12.01 -15.85 -35.56
N GLY A 627 -11.76 -16.48 -36.70
CA GLY A 627 -12.82 -16.93 -37.61
C GLY A 627 -13.42 -15.85 -38.51
N GLY A 628 -12.72 -14.72 -38.70
CA GLY A 628 -13.07 -13.71 -39.69
C GLY A 628 -13.98 -12.58 -39.19
N ILE A 629 -13.82 -12.15 -37.93
CA ILE A 629 -14.61 -11.07 -37.34
C ILE A 629 -14.53 -9.76 -38.13
N GLU A 630 -15.63 -9.00 -38.15
CA GLU A 630 -15.68 -7.66 -38.76
C GLU A 630 -15.42 -6.57 -37.69
N PRO A 631 -14.36 -5.75 -37.85
CA PRO A 631 -14.03 -4.73 -36.88
C PRO A 631 -15.02 -3.56 -36.93
N ALA A 632 -15.38 -3.04 -35.76
CA ALA A 632 -16.26 -1.89 -35.63
C ALA A 632 -15.45 -0.59 -35.76
N THR A 633 -15.67 0.16 -36.84
CA THR A 633 -14.95 1.41 -37.13
C THR A 633 -15.79 2.67 -36.92
N GLU A 634 -17.11 2.54 -36.90
CA GLU A 634 -18.03 3.67 -36.74
C GLU A 634 -18.27 3.99 -35.26
N ASP A 635 -18.18 5.26 -34.87
CA ASP A 635 -18.24 5.68 -33.46
C ASP A 635 -19.52 5.21 -32.73
N GLN A 636 -20.68 5.26 -33.41
CA GLN A 636 -21.95 4.82 -32.83
C GLN A 636 -21.97 3.31 -32.53
N GLU A 637 -21.47 2.49 -33.46
CA GLU A 637 -21.38 1.04 -33.27
C GLU A 637 -20.41 0.72 -32.13
N ARG A 638 -19.26 1.41 -32.08
CA ARG A 638 -18.28 1.23 -31.01
C ARG A 638 -18.85 1.58 -29.65
N ARG A 639 -19.58 2.70 -29.55
CA ARG A 639 -20.28 3.11 -28.32
C ARG A 639 -21.25 2.03 -27.84
N GLU A 640 -22.03 1.45 -28.74
CA GLU A 640 -22.95 0.36 -28.41
C GLU A 640 -22.23 -0.91 -27.93
N LEU A 641 -21.14 -1.32 -28.61
CA LEU A 641 -20.36 -2.49 -28.21
C LEU A 641 -19.67 -2.30 -26.84
N GLN A 642 -19.19 -1.09 -26.56
CA GLN A 642 -18.61 -0.76 -25.25
C GLN A 642 -19.67 -0.82 -24.14
N ALA A 643 -20.87 -0.28 -24.39
CA ALA A 643 -21.97 -0.37 -23.42
C ALA A 643 -22.40 -1.83 -23.16
N GLU A 644 -22.37 -2.66 -24.21
CA GLU A 644 -22.64 -4.10 -24.09
C GLU A 644 -21.57 -4.84 -23.27
N ILE A 645 -20.29 -4.48 -23.41
CA ILE A 645 -19.20 -5.02 -22.57
C ILE A 645 -19.37 -4.59 -21.12
N ASP A 646 -19.61 -3.30 -20.86
CA ASP A 646 -19.82 -2.77 -19.50
C ASP A 646 -20.99 -3.50 -18.82
N SER A 647 -22.10 -3.68 -19.54
CA SER A 647 -23.28 -4.41 -19.06
C SER A 647 -23.00 -5.86 -18.74
N ALA A 648 -22.31 -6.58 -19.63
CA ALA A 648 -21.95 -7.97 -19.42
C ALA A 648 -20.93 -8.13 -18.28
N ALA A 649 -20.03 -7.18 -18.10
CA ALA A 649 -19.10 -7.16 -16.97
C ALA A 649 -19.86 -7.05 -15.64
N PHE A 650 -20.86 -6.17 -15.51
CA PHE A 650 -21.71 -6.13 -14.30
C PHE A 650 -22.32 -7.49 -13.95
N HIS A 651 -22.83 -8.22 -14.96
CA HIS A 651 -23.34 -9.57 -14.77
C HIS A 651 -22.24 -10.58 -14.38
N ALA A 652 -21.07 -10.52 -15.01
CA ALA A 652 -19.93 -11.37 -14.67
C ALA A 652 -19.41 -11.17 -13.23
N TYR A 653 -19.55 -9.96 -12.69
CA TYR A 653 -19.29 -9.65 -11.28
C TYR A 653 -20.43 -10.04 -10.32
N GLY A 654 -21.58 -10.50 -10.83
CA GLY A 654 -22.76 -10.83 -10.02
C GLY A 654 -23.47 -9.61 -9.41
N LEU A 655 -23.28 -8.43 -9.99
CA LEU A 655 -23.93 -7.20 -9.54
C LEU A 655 -25.39 -7.18 -9.96
N GLU A 656 -26.28 -6.81 -9.03
CA GLU A 656 -27.71 -6.67 -9.28
C GLU A 656 -28.00 -5.28 -9.87
N ARG A 657 -29.15 -5.10 -10.52
CA ARG A 657 -29.55 -3.82 -11.12
C ARG A 657 -29.40 -2.60 -10.19
N ARG A 658 -29.67 -2.76 -8.89
CA ARG A 658 -29.49 -1.68 -7.89
C ARG A 658 -28.02 -1.30 -7.68
N ASP A 659 -27.14 -2.30 -7.71
CA ASP A 659 -25.69 -2.15 -7.59
C ASP A 659 -25.14 -1.44 -8.82
N VAL A 660 -25.59 -1.86 -10.01
CA VAL A 660 -25.24 -1.23 -11.29
C VAL A 660 -25.62 0.25 -11.27
N LYS A 661 -26.86 0.56 -10.87
CA LYS A 661 -27.32 1.94 -10.78
C LYS A 661 -26.46 2.76 -9.82
N PHE A 662 -26.14 2.21 -8.65
CA PHE A 662 -25.25 2.89 -7.69
C PHE A 662 -23.88 3.19 -8.31
N VAL A 663 -23.24 2.21 -8.95
CA VAL A 663 -21.92 2.39 -9.58
C VAL A 663 -21.97 3.47 -10.68
N LEU A 664 -23.02 3.49 -11.50
CA LEU A 664 -23.18 4.49 -12.56
C LEU A 664 -23.48 5.89 -12.00
N ASP A 665 -24.25 5.99 -10.92
CA ASP A 665 -24.60 7.27 -10.28
C ASP A 665 -23.40 7.85 -9.49
N ASP A 666 -22.58 7.02 -8.86
CA ASP A 666 -21.38 7.40 -8.07
C ASP A 666 -20.18 7.79 -8.96
N PHE A 667 -20.19 7.35 -10.22
CA PHE A 667 -19.07 7.53 -11.11
C PHE A 667 -18.74 9.01 -11.38
N HIS A 668 -17.47 9.37 -11.28
CA HIS A 668 -17.03 10.74 -11.49
C HIS A 668 -17.34 11.24 -12.91
N ARG A 669 -17.96 12.44 -13.00
CA ARG A 669 -18.32 13.09 -14.26
C ARG A 669 -17.33 14.20 -14.60
N VAL A 670 -16.72 14.11 -15.78
CA VAL A 670 -15.88 15.17 -16.34
C VAL A 670 -16.71 16.15 -17.17
N GLU A 671 -16.25 17.40 -17.31
CA GLU A 671 -17.02 18.44 -18.04
C GLU A 671 -17.24 18.14 -19.53
N ASN A 672 -16.28 17.46 -20.18
CA ASN A 672 -16.33 17.13 -21.61
C ASN A 672 -15.98 15.64 -21.80
N PRO A 673 -16.91 14.71 -21.53
CA PRO A 673 -16.65 13.27 -21.63
C PRO A 673 -16.46 12.85 -23.09
N LYS A 674 -15.57 11.88 -23.35
CA LYS A 674 -15.44 11.24 -24.67
C LYS A 674 -16.50 10.17 -24.89
N LEU A 675 -16.93 9.51 -23.83
CA LEU A 675 -17.85 8.38 -23.85
C LEU A 675 -18.87 8.44 -22.70
N MET A 676 -18.43 8.74 -21.49
CA MET A 676 -19.19 8.55 -20.23
C MET A 676 -20.11 9.72 -19.88
N ASP A 677 -20.95 10.11 -20.84
CA ASP A 677 -22.07 11.04 -20.62
C ASP A 677 -23.29 10.33 -19.97
N GLU A 678 -24.37 11.08 -19.73
CA GLU A 678 -25.60 10.52 -19.16
C GLU A 678 -26.25 9.52 -20.11
N GLU A 679 -26.29 9.82 -21.41
CA GLU A 679 -26.85 8.94 -22.44
C GLU A 679 -26.15 7.57 -22.50
N TYR A 680 -24.81 7.55 -22.31
CA TYR A 680 -24.06 6.30 -22.30
C TYR A 680 -24.38 5.46 -21.07
N PHE A 681 -24.55 6.07 -19.89
CA PHE A 681 -24.93 5.31 -18.68
C PHE A 681 -26.36 4.79 -18.75
N ASP A 682 -27.28 5.56 -19.34
CA ASP A 682 -28.63 5.08 -19.62
C ASP A 682 -28.60 3.89 -20.59
N LEU A 683 -27.76 3.95 -21.62
CA LEU A 683 -27.55 2.84 -22.56
C LEU A 683 -26.97 1.60 -21.86
N VAL A 684 -25.97 1.76 -20.99
CA VAL A 684 -25.41 0.64 -20.20
C VAL A 684 -26.50 0.01 -19.33
N LEU A 685 -27.33 0.82 -18.65
CA LEU A 685 -28.40 0.28 -17.81
C LEU A 685 -29.49 -0.43 -18.62
N GLU A 686 -29.86 0.10 -19.79
CA GLU A 686 -30.79 -0.56 -20.72
C GLU A 686 -30.24 -1.91 -21.21
N LYS A 687 -28.97 -1.93 -21.63
CA LYS A 687 -28.31 -3.15 -22.09
C LYS A 687 -28.19 -4.18 -20.96
N TYR A 688 -27.88 -3.76 -19.74
CA TYR A 688 -27.91 -4.62 -18.56
C TYR A 688 -29.28 -5.28 -18.37
N ASP A 689 -30.37 -4.50 -18.42
CA ASP A 689 -31.76 -5.00 -18.27
C ASP A 689 -32.16 -5.96 -19.40
N LEU A 690 -31.65 -5.75 -20.63
CA LEU A 690 -31.86 -6.65 -21.77
C LEU A 690 -31.10 -7.97 -21.61
N LEU A 691 -29.87 -7.93 -21.09
CA LEU A 691 -29.07 -9.12 -20.85
C LEU A 691 -29.65 -9.97 -19.70
N ASP A 692 -30.15 -9.33 -18.65
CA ASP A 692 -30.82 -9.99 -17.54
C ASP A 692 -32.03 -10.82 -18.00
N GLN A 693 -32.81 -10.28 -18.95
CA GLN A 693 -33.96 -10.98 -19.55
C GLN A 693 -33.56 -12.13 -20.47
N LYS A 694 -32.44 -12.00 -21.20
CA LYS A 694 -31.94 -13.05 -22.09
C LYS A 694 -31.35 -14.23 -21.30
N GLY A 695 -30.89 -13.96 -20.08
CA GLY A 695 -30.20 -14.92 -19.24
C GLY A 695 -28.73 -15.06 -19.62
N PRO A 696 -27.99 -15.87 -18.83
CA PRO A 696 -26.56 -16.11 -19.05
C PRO A 696 -26.26 -16.60 -20.47
N LEU A 697 -25.15 -16.12 -21.02
CA LEU A 697 -24.66 -16.49 -22.35
C LEU A 697 -23.33 -17.26 -22.21
N PRO A 698 -23.39 -18.60 -22.05
CA PRO A 698 -22.19 -19.43 -21.93
C PRO A 698 -21.35 -19.48 -23.21
#